data_AF-A0A5E4Q0Y9-F1
#
_entry.id   AF-A0A5E4Q0Y9-F1
#
_cell.length_a   1.000
_cell.length_b   1.000
_cell.length_c   1.000
_cell.angle_alpha   90.00
_cell.angle_beta   90.00
_cell.angle_gamma   90.00
#
_symmetry.space_group_name_H-M   'P 1'
#
loop_
_entity.id
_entity.type
_entity.pdbx_description
1 polymer ?
#
loop_
_entity_poly.entity_id
_entity_poly.type
_entity_poly.pdbx_seq_one_letter_code
_entity_poly.pdbx_strand_id
1 'polypeptide(L)'
;MWTHYVLVSYFLFKVKVGVCLEHGSHSDLEDVKLLEGEEKLSDYIMKVLDHFKSTDPVGLPGASIPDPYLVPDMKKYITFGTNIALKNTSVQGISKFRVIYVKAEIAQLECTTVISIDKLKVKGNYTLNTIFKKYSGNYTADVLGIKTTAIATLGVEKDGRVRVQNISMDISFKNIEVQFENSGMVALVIQGVFNSLGSFLFETIKPYVLKDAYKKVKVEVNKRLEQVATDTVFSNSLFPIDLLLLNARRKAIEFGLDPYKIQDYTSSFSVFNIHLSNTWILGIASFYRIENTTLIMENKTLIFEFNLKTQETQGSSHWGISTMRGFISRSGIANFTLNYISIKVIVAQPLDTRRKPTLRSLSVDVGNFQIRFDGAGTVDYFVELAVNILPNLVRNQVVDAFEDPVRHKIQQELDTIEVEEFIKEQLPKIDRFEAEVLLCISDASFFETTTTSKLAEGEAKMSSYILLILEHFKKPNPVGIPGAKIPEPYYVPDMKQSMSLGTMYFKNTAVFGISKFRILKVDAEIGAMEVHAALAIDVLQARGNYTMTTWLSKVQGPFTVDVTGIIITARANLGVERDGKLRAQDIIIDIGFTTISMNFQNAGFLGGMLQGVVNSMGTFVFDSIKPYILKEAYTKARDEINKKLDDIAGDMQFPNSISPLDMVIADARKKVQEMEMDPYKIKDYNTTASIFTITLSHTWVTGISSFHRVGNITLILENNTVIADFEIGTQRLQGTTQWDISAIGGLISRAGSTSFSIEYISGRMILGQPLDTRKKPEFRNLDLEIGNIQVRFDGAGTIDYVVEFAVNILPNLLRYQIMDALETPIREKVQQELNKLNVEDMIKQELPKVDQIQEEGFKLSALVGTQKKAAEVPYDEDEFFNF
;
A
#
# COMPACT_ATOMS: atom_id res chain seq x y z
N MET A 1 11.03 -15.89 -13.37
CA MET A 1 11.19 -14.72 -12.48
C MET A 1 12.42 -14.86 -11.59
N TRP A 2 12.52 -15.91 -10.75
CA TRP A 2 13.77 -16.23 -10.04
C TRP A 2 14.98 -16.29 -10.99
N THR A 3 14.79 -16.84 -12.19
CA THR A 3 15.62 -16.68 -13.39
C THR A 3 16.29 -15.29 -13.54
N HIS A 4 15.52 -14.20 -13.43
CA HIS A 4 16.02 -12.83 -13.55
C HIS A 4 16.54 -12.27 -12.22
N TYR A 5 16.00 -12.69 -11.07
CA TYR A 5 16.58 -12.37 -9.77
C TYR A 5 17.98 -12.98 -9.60
N VAL A 6 18.21 -14.20 -10.10
CA VAL A 6 19.49 -14.90 -10.13
C VAL A 6 20.44 -14.25 -11.14
N LEU A 7 19.97 -13.89 -12.34
CA LEU A 7 20.76 -13.08 -13.27
C LEU A 7 21.18 -11.73 -12.66
N VAL A 8 20.27 -11.04 -11.96
CA VAL A 8 20.58 -9.78 -11.27
C VAL A 8 21.42 -10.01 -10.00
N SER A 9 21.32 -11.17 -9.35
CA SER A 9 22.16 -11.59 -8.21
C SER A 9 23.58 -11.98 -8.63
N TYR A 10 23.75 -12.49 -9.85
CA TYR A 10 25.06 -12.59 -10.50
C TYR A 10 25.50 -11.28 -11.17
N PHE A 11 24.57 -10.35 -11.44
CA PHE A 11 24.85 -9.12 -12.18
C PHE A 11 25.94 -8.29 -11.51
N LEU A 12 25.78 -7.97 -10.22
CA LEU A 12 26.83 -7.29 -9.47
C LEU A 12 27.84 -8.27 -8.85
N PHE A 13 27.57 -9.58 -8.76
CA PHE A 13 28.51 -10.57 -8.20
C PHE A 13 29.83 -10.66 -8.99
N LYS A 14 29.79 -10.47 -10.32
CA LYS A 14 30.98 -10.54 -11.20
C LYS A 14 32.13 -9.65 -10.74
N VAL A 15 31.85 -8.51 -10.11
CA VAL A 15 32.85 -7.58 -9.55
C VAL A 15 33.77 -8.22 -8.48
N LYS A 16 33.41 -9.38 -7.90
CA LYS A 16 34.24 -10.06 -6.89
C LYS A 16 35.32 -10.98 -7.45
N VAL A 17 35.08 -11.67 -8.56
CA VAL A 17 35.95 -12.78 -9.01
C VAL A 17 37.04 -12.29 -9.97
N GLY A 18 37.93 -11.45 -9.43
CA GLY A 18 39.15 -10.99 -10.11
C GLY A 18 40.42 -11.01 -9.24
N VAL A 19 40.30 -11.26 -7.93
CA VAL A 19 41.42 -11.12 -6.96
C VAL A 19 41.41 -12.21 -5.86
N CYS A 20 40.82 -13.38 -6.14
CA CYS A 20 40.71 -14.48 -5.16
C CYS A 20 40.99 -15.88 -5.74
N LEU A 21 41.66 -15.98 -6.89
CA LEU A 21 42.13 -17.25 -7.48
C LEU A 21 43.59 -17.13 -7.99
N GLU A 22 44.44 -16.52 -7.17
CA GLU A 22 45.87 -16.84 -7.16
C GLU A 22 46.20 -17.38 -5.76
N HIS A 23 47.07 -18.40 -5.68
CA HIS A 23 47.45 -19.11 -4.44
C HIS A 23 46.40 -20.04 -3.82
N GLY A 24 45.85 -20.95 -4.64
CA GLY A 24 45.29 -22.23 -4.19
C GLY A 24 45.91 -23.37 -5.01
N SER A 25 46.50 -24.39 -4.38
CA SER A 25 47.24 -25.44 -5.08
C SER A 25 46.34 -26.52 -5.68
N HIS A 26 46.52 -26.83 -6.97
CA HIS A 26 45.88 -27.98 -7.62
C HIS A 26 46.37 -29.31 -7.04
N SER A 27 45.45 -30.06 -6.42
CA SER A 27 45.49 -31.53 -6.34
C SER A 27 44.09 -32.07 -6.04
N ASP A 28 43.77 -33.22 -6.64
CA ASP A 28 42.71 -34.15 -6.23
C ASP A 28 41.26 -33.64 -6.22
N LEU A 29 40.73 -33.35 -7.43
CA LEU A 29 39.28 -33.18 -7.68
C LEU A 29 38.83 -33.75 -9.05
N GLU A 30 39.31 -34.96 -9.35
CA GLU A 30 38.74 -35.80 -10.43
C GLU A 30 37.61 -36.70 -9.88
N ASP A 31 36.80 -37.29 -10.76
CA ASP A 31 35.66 -38.19 -10.45
C ASP A 31 34.40 -37.62 -9.76
N VAL A 32 34.09 -36.33 -9.95
CA VAL A 32 32.68 -35.86 -9.88
C VAL A 32 32.00 -36.09 -11.23
N LYS A 33 31.26 -37.20 -11.36
CA LYS A 33 30.40 -37.45 -12.54
C LYS A 33 29.17 -36.53 -12.52
N LEU A 34 29.25 -35.45 -13.29
CA LEU A 34 28.09 -34.62 -13.65
C LEU A 34 26.99 -35.47 -14.29
N LEU A 35 25.73 -35.15 -13.98
CA LEU A 35 24.56 -35.88 -14.48
C LEU A 35 24.27 -35.51 -15.96
N GLU A 36 24.84 -36.28 -16.88
CA GLU A 36 24.55 -36.19 -18.32
C GLU A 36 23.06 -36.48 -18.59
N GLY A 37 22.24 -35.43 -18.70
CA GLY A 37 20.83 -35.55 -19.08
C GLY A 37 19.92 -34.37 -18.71
N GLU A 38 20.30 -33.53 -17.75
CA GLU A 38 19.51 -32.35 -17.38
C GLU A 38 19.87 -31.14 -18.27
N GLU A 39 18.85 -30.42 -18.75
CA GLU A 39 19.02 -29.12 -19.42
C GLU A 39 19.62 -28.13 -18.41
N LYS A 40 20.76 -27.52 -18.75
CA LYS A 40 21.39 -26.54 -17.87
C LYS A 40 20.45 -25.38 -17.57
N LEU A 41 20.48 -24.90 -16.33
CA LEU A 41 19.75 -23.71 -15.91
C LEU A 41 20.02 -22.55 -16.89
N SER A 42 21.29 -22.35 -17.23
CA SER A 42 21.78 -21.40 -18.23
C SER A 42 21.01 -21.40 -19.55
N ASP A 43 20.90 -22.56 -20.21
CA ASP A 43 20.16 -22.69 -21.49
C ASP A 43 18.65 -22.43 -21.32
N TYR A 44 18.07 -22.85 -20.18
CA TYR A 44 16.67 -22.59 -19.85
C TYR A 44 16.39 -21.09 -19.64
N ILE A 45 17.30 -20.36 -18.96
CA ILE A 45 17.17 -18.90 -18.75
C ILE A 45 17.08 -18.17 -20.10
N MET A 46 17.97 -18.49 -21.05
CA MET A 46 17.97 -17.90 -22.38
C MET A 46 16.67 -18.17 -23.15
N LYS A 47 16.16 -19.41 -23.12
CA LYS A 47 14.89 -19.76 -23.77
C LYS A 47 13.71 -18.95 -23.21
N VAL A 48 13.65 -18.76 -21.89
CA VAL A 48 12.62 -17.93 -21.24
C VAL A 48 12.70 -16.47 -21.67
N LEU A 49 13.91 -15.91 -21.76
CA LEU A 49 14.14 -14.54 -22.26
C LEU A 49 13.65 -14.38 -23.70
N ASP A 50 14.13 -15.21 -24.62
CA ASP A 50 13.80 -15.12 -26.05
C ASP A 50 12.31 -15.36 -26.32
N HIS A 51 11.63 -16.16 -25.49
CA HIS A 51 10.18 -16.28 -25.52
C HIS A 51 9.47 -14.95 -25.22
N PHE A 52 9.88 -14.22 -24.18
CA PHE A 52 9.28 -12.94 -23.81
C PHE A 52 9.65 -11.77 -24.75
N LYS A 53 10.71 -11.91 -25.57
CA LYS A 53 11.01 -11.00 -26.70
C LYS A 53 9.96 -11.07 -27.82
N SER A 54 9.13 -12.13 -27.87
CA SER A 54 8.02 -12.25 -28.84
C SER A 54 7.10 -11.03 -28.80
N THR A 55 6.54 -10.65 -29.94
CA THR A 55 5.41 -9.70 -30.01
C THR A 55 4.22 -10.22 -29.21
N ASP A 56 3.99 -11.54 -29.25
CA ASP A 56 2.90 -12.23 -28.58
C ASP A 56 3.43 -13.49 -27.84
N PRO A 57 3.90 -13.36 -26.58
CA PRO A 57 4.35 -14.51 -25.79
C PRO A 57 3.15 -15.33 -25.31
N VAL A 58 3.21 -16.64 -25.53
CA VAL A 58 2.14 -17.61 -25.28
C VAL A 58 2.75 -18.89 -24.71
N GLY A 59 2.51 -19.14 -23.43
CA GLY A 59 3.03 -20.25 -22.64
C GLY A 59 4.26 -19.88 -21.81
N LEU A 60 5.05 -20.90 -21.46
CA LEU A 60 6.44 -20.77 -20.99
C LEU A 60 7.27 -21.85 -21.71
N PRO A 61 8.48 -21.55 -22.21
CA PRO A 61 9.34 -22.54 -22.82
C PRO A 61 9.86 -23.53 -21.77
N GLY A 62 10.09 -24.78 -22.19
CA GLY A 62 10.51 -25.88 -21.32
C GLY A 62 9.48 -26.36 -20.29
N ALA A 63 8.42 -25.59 -20.02
CA ALA A 63 7.34 -26.00 -19.12
C ALA A 63 6.44 -27.04 -19.81
N SER A 64 6.61 -28.32 -19.44
CA SER A 64 5.84 -29.45 -19.99
C SER A 64 4.40 -29.53 -19.44
N ILE A 65 3.65 -28.44 -19.58
CA ILE A 65 2.22 -28.37 -19.22
C ILE A 65 1.44 -29.27 -20.18
N PRO A 66 0.78 -30.35 -19.70
CA PRO A 66 0.11 -31.29 -20.59
C PRO A 66 -1.05 -30.62 -21.33
N ASP A 67 -1.06 -30.70 -22.66
CA ASP A 67 -2.10 -30.14 -23.52
C ASP A 67 -2.40 -31.12 -24.67
N PRO A 68 -3.51 -31.87 -24.65
CA PRO A 68 -4.58 -31.87 -23.65
C PRO A 68 -4.13 -32.27 -22.23
N TYR A 69 -4.59 -31.51 -21.24
CA TYR A 69 -4.56 -31.94 -19.84
C TYR A 69 -5.68 -32.96 -19.59
N LEU A 70 -5.33 -34.18 -19.17
CA LEU A 70 -6.31 -35.21 -18.82
C LEU A 70 -6.80 -35.02 -17.38
N VAL A 71 -8.09 -34.71 -17.22
CA VAL A 71 -8.78 -34.70 -15.93
C VAL A 71 -9.22 -36.14 -15.60
N PRO A 72 -9.02 -36.62 -14.37
CA PRO A 72 -9.49 -37.95 -13.95
C PRO A 72 -11.00 -38.16 -14.17
N ASP A 73 -11.41 -39.42 -14.30
CA ASP A 73 -12.81 -39.83 -14.38
C ASP A 73 -13.63 -39.32 -13.17
N MET A 74 -14.41 -38.27 -13.37
CA MET A 74 -15.24 -37.64 -12.33
C MET A 74 -16.63 -38.27 -12.33
N LYS A 75 -17.04 -38.84 -11.19
CA LYS A 75 -18.46 -39.12 -10.90
C LYS A 75 -18.96 -38.08 -9.91
N LYS A 76 -20.02 -37.36 -10.28
CA LYS A 76 -20.71 -36.42 -9.38
C LYS A 76 -22.21 -36.67 -9.42
N TYR A 77 -22.82 -36.71 -8.25
CA TYR A 77 -24.27 -36.73 -8.11
C TYR A 77 -24.77 -35.32 -8.42
N ILE A 78 -25.31 -35.14 -9.63
CA ILE A 78 -26.18 -34.00 -9.95
C ILE A 78 -27.53 -34.26 -9.27
N THR A 79 -28.30 -33.19 -9.11
CA THR A 79 -29.61 -33.20 -8.46
C THR A 79 -30.55 -34.28 -8.97
N PHE A 80 -31.47 -34.68 -8.09
CA PHE A 80 -32.38 -35.81 -8.25
C PHE A 80 -31.71 -37.11 -8.79
N GLY A 81 -30.47 -37.40 -8.38
CA GLY A 81 -29.86 -38.72 -8.60
C GLY A 81 -29.40 -38.99 -10.02
N THR A 82 -29.27 -37.94 -10.85
CA THR A 82 -28.46 -38.04 -12.06
C THR A 82 -27.02 -38.22 -11.61
N ASN A 83 -26.48 -39.40 -11.82
CA ASN A 83 -25.03 -39.54 -11.81
C ASN A 83 -24.52 -39.02 -13.16
N ILE A 84 -23.79 -37.90 -13.14
CA ILE A 84 -22.91 -37.58 -14.26
C ILE A 84 -21.58 -38.30 -14.00
N ALA A 85 -21.17 -39.13 -14.94
CA ALA A 85 -19.78 -39.57 -15.06
C ALA A 85 -19.17 -38.85 -16.25
N LEU A 86 -18.27 -37.90 -15.99
CA LEU A 86 -17.41 -37.30 -16.99
C LEU A 86 -16.18 -38.19 -17.11
N LYS A 87 -15.92 -38.71 -18.30
CA LYS A 87 -14.88 -39.72 -18.57
C LYS A 87 -13.99 -39.26 -19.70
N ASN A 88 -12.72 -39.65 -19.65
CA ASN A 88 -11.72 -39.25 -20.65
C ASN A 88 -11.70 -37.71 -20.87
N THR A 89 -11.94 -36.94 -19.81
CA THR A 89 -12.05 -35.49 -19.90
C THR A 89 -10.68 -34.89 -20.18
N SER A 90 -10.60 -34.05 -21.20
CA SER A 90 -9.41 -33.42 -21.72
C SER A 90 -9.62 -31.92 -21.78
N VAL A 91 -8.66 -31.12 -21.30
CA VAL A 91 -8.71 -29.66 -21.36
C VAL A 91 -7.59 -29.19 -22.29
N GLN A 92 -7.98 -28.63 -23.43
CA GLN A 92 -7.06 -28.14 -24.45
C GLN A 92 -6.84 -26.63 -24.31
N GLY A 93 -5.63 -26.16 -24.56
CA GLY A 93 -5.25 -24.75 -24.51
C GLY A 93 -4.64 -24.28 -23.18
N ILE A 94 -4.42 -25.16 -22.19
CA ILE A 94 -3.76 -24.76 -20.93
C ILE A 94 -2.31 -24.31 -21.20
N SER A 95 -1.65 -24.85 -22.23
CA SER A 95 -0.34 -24.37 -22.70
C SER A 95 -0.37 -22.92 -23.22
N LYS A 96 -1.55 -22.38 -23.58
CA LYS A 96 -1.72 -21.09 -24.25
C LYS A 96 -2.07 -19.95 -23.29
N PHE A 97 -1.43 -19.95 -22.13
CA PHE A 97 -1.53 -18.86 -21.17
C PHE A 97 -0.59 -17.69 -21.53
N ARG A 98 -0.84 -16.54 -20.93
CA ARG A 98 -0.07 -15.30 -21.08
C ARG A 98 0.25 -14.79 -19.69
N VAL A 99 1.49 -14.40 -19.43
CA VAL A 99 1.84 -13.72 -18.18
C VAL A 99 1.50 -12.24 -18.33
N ILE A 100 0.58 -11.73 -17.50
CA ILE A 100 0.18 -10.33 -17.48
C ILE A 100 1.06 -9.54 -16.52
N TYR A 101 1.20 -10.06 -15.30
CA TYR A 101 1.83 -9.38 -14.18
C TYR A 101 2.54 -10.40 -13.29
N VAL A 102 3.69 -10.04 -12.73
CA VAL A 102 4.35 -10.81 -11.68
C VAL A 102 4.99 -9.87 -10.66
N LYS A 103 4.80 -10.10 -9.37
CA LYS A 103 5.47 -9.38 -8.27
C LYS A 103 6.20 -10.40 -7.39
N ALA A 104 7.49 -10.20 -7.15
CA ALA A 104 8.24 -10.94 -6.14
C ALA A 104 8.75 -9.98 -5.06
N GLU A 105 8.38 -10.26 -3.81
CA GLU A 105 8.82 -9.53 -2.63
C GLU A 105 9.92 -10.34 -1.95
N ILE A 106 11.17 -10.02 -2.28
CA ILE A 106 12.31 -10.92 -2.08
C ILE A 106 12.57 -11.23 -0.58
N ALA A 107 12.22 -10.33 0.34
CA ALA A 107 12.37 -10.55 1.79
C ALA A 107 11.16 -11.26 2.45
N GLN A 108 9.93 -11.04 1.95
CA GLN A 108 8.77 -11.86 2.34
C GLN A 108 8.81 -13.26 1.70
N LEU A 109 9.70 -13.48 0.73
CA LEU A 109 9.77 -14.68 -0.10
C LEU A 109 8.46 -14.97 -0.87
N GLU A 110 7.60 -13.97 -1.07
CA GLU A 110 6.35 -14.12 -1.83
C GLU A 110 6.53 -13.83 -3.32
N CYS A 111 5.82 -14.57 -4.17
CA CYS A 111 5.71 -14.38 -5.61
C CYS A 111 4.23 -14.43 -6.05
N THR A 112 3.63 -13.27 -6.30
CA THR A 112 2.30 -13.13 -6.91
C THR A 112 2.43 -13.11 -8.44
N THR A 113 1.67 -13.97 -9.14
CA THR A 113 1.65 -14.10 -10.60
C THR A 113 0.21 -14.01 -11.10
N VAL A 114 -0.05 -13.17 -12.11
CA VAL A 114 -1.32 -13.14 -12.84
C VAL A 114 -1.11 -13.60 -14.27
N ILE A 115 -1.84 -14.64 -14.67
CA ILE A 115 -1.87 -15.13 -16.05
C ILE A 115 -3.28 -15.04 -16.63
N SER A 116 -3.41 -14.93 -17.95
CA SER A 116 -4.68 -15.13 -18.66
C SER A 116 -4.59 -16.27 -19.66
N ILE A 117 -5.74 -16.89 -19.95
CA ILE A 117 -5.89 -17.83 -21.07
C ILE A 117 -7.08 -17.36 -21.91
N ASP A 118 -6.83 -17.00 -23.16
CA ASP A 118 -7.83 -16.38 -24.03
C ASP A 118 -9.00 -17.34 -24.29
N LYS A 119 -8.69 -18.64 -24.48
CA LYS A 119 -9.65 -19.72 -24.67
C LYS A 119 -9.13 -21.08 -24.22
N LEU A 120 -9.87 -21.78 -23.36
CA LEU A 120 -9.75 -23.22 -23.14
C LEU A 120 -10.85 -23.98 -23.89
N LYS A 121 -10.55 -25.20 -24.33
CA LYS A 121 -11.52 -26.13 -24.92
C LYS A 121 -11.52 -27.46 -24.17
N VAL A 122 -12.51 -27.67 -23.33
CA VAL A 122 -12.77 -28.96 -22.68
C VAL A 122 -13.44 -29.90 -23.68
N LYS A 123 -13.07 -31.18 -23.68
CA LYS A 123 -13.75 -32.27 -24.40
C LYS A 123 -13.76 -33.53 -23.54
N GLY A 124 -14.79 -34.34 -23.61
CA GLY A 124 -14.79 -35.66 -22.98
C GLY A 124 -16.01 -36.48 -23.36
N ASN A 125 -16.08 -37.71 -22.83
CA ASN A 125 -17.32 -38.47 -22.84
C ASN A 125 -18.13 -38.12 -21.59
N TYR A 126 -19.45 -38.07 -21.71
CA TYR A 126 -20.35 -38.00 -20.57
C TYR A 126 -21.21 -39.27 -20.51
N THR A 127 -21.55 -39.69 -19.30
CA THR A 127 -22.66 -40.62 -19.03
C THR A 127 -23.58 -39.93 -18.03
N LEU A 128 -24.77 -39.55 -18.48
CA LEU A 128 -25.82 -38.98 -17.66
C LEU A 128 -26.80 -40.10 -17.29
N ASN A 129 -26.57 -40.76 -16.16
CA ASN A 129 -27.44 -41.84 -15.71
C ASN A 129 -28.61 -41.25 -14.89
N THR A 130 -29.71 -40.93 -15.58
CA THR A 130 -30.96 -40.47 -14.94
C THR A 130 -31.81 -41.67 -14.51
N ILE A 131 -32.79 -41.45 -13.63
CA ILE A 131 -33.75 -42.49 -13.19
C ILE A 131 -34.55 -43.06 -14.39
N PHE A 132 -34.78 -42.27 -15.44
CA PHE A 132 -35.54 -42.69 -16.62
C PHE A 132 -34.69 -43.32 -17.72
N LYS A 133 -33.46 -42.84 -17.92
CA LYS A 133 -32.62 -43.27 -19.03
C LYS A 133 -31.16 -42.93 -18.78
N LYS A 134 -30.28 -43.87 -19.15
CA LYS A 134 -28.85 -43.61 -19.30
C LYS A 134 -28.63 -42.92 -20.66
N TYR A 135 -28.19 -41.68 -20.64
CA TYR A 135 -27.66 -40.99 -21.83
C TYR A 135 -26.14 -41.08 -21.81
N SER A 136 -25.53 -41.18 -22.99
CA SER A 136 -24.08 -41.12 -23.13
C SER A 136 -23.70 -40.61 -24.51
N GLY A 137 -22.69 -39.77 -24.57
CA GLY A 137 -22.18 -39.15 -25.78
C GLY A 137 -20.89 -38.39 -25.49
N ASN A 138 -20.48 -37.54 -26.43
CA ASN A 138 -19.38 -36.61 -26.19
C ASN A 138 -19.93 -35.25 -25.75
N TYR A 139 -19.11 -34.49 -25.04
CA TYR A 139 -19.37 -33.09 -24.75
C TYR A 139 -18.14 -32.26 -25.07
N THR A 140 -18.37 -30.99 -25.40
CA THR A 140 -17.32 -29.98 -25.52
C THR A 140 -17.71 -28.72 -24.75
N ALA A 141 -16.74 -28.03 -24.18
CA ALA A 141 -16.94 -26.72 -23.55
C ALA A 141 -15.87 -25.74 -24.02
N ASP A 142 -16.27 -24.54 -24.45
CA ASP A 142 -15.37 -23.46 -24.79
C ASP A 142 -15.44 -22.40 -23.68
N VAL A 143 -14.35 -22.24 -22.93
CA VAL A 143 -14.22 -21.29 -21.81
C VAL A 143 -13.38 -20.11 -22.28
N LEU A 144 -13.85 -18.87 -22.08
CA LEU A 144 -13.26 -17.66 -22.67
C LEU A 144 -12.83 -16.64 -21.62
N GLY A 145 -11.71 -15.95 -21.90
CA GLY A 145 -11.24 -14.83 -21.10
C GLY A 145 -10.95 -15.22 -19.65
N ILE A 146 -10.17 -16.27 -19.45
CA ILE A 146 -9.78 -16.77 -18.14
C ILE A 146 -8.68 -15.88 -17.56
N LYS A 147 -8.76 -15.59 -16.26
CA LYS A 147 -7.68 -15.00 -15.47
C LYS A 147 -7.40 -15.86 -14.24
N THR A 148 -6.14 -16.19 -14.01
CA THR A 148 -5.67 -16.95 -12.85
C THR A 148 -4.69 -16.08 -12.07
N THR A 149 -4.93 -15.91 -10.78
CA THR A 149 -3.98 -15.29 -9.84
C THR A 149 -3.40 -16.40 -8.97
N ALA A 150 -2.07 -16.51 -8.96
CA ALA A 150 -1.31 -17.48 -8.18
C ALA A 150 -0.37 -16.73 -7.23
N ILE A 151 -0.53 -16.92 -5.92
CA ILE A 151 0.34 -16.36 -4.88
C ILE A 151 1.15 -17.51 -4.28
N ALA A 152 2.44 -17.58 -4.63
CA ALA A 152 3.36 -18.59 -4.12
C ALA A 152 4.22 -17.98 -3.00
N THR A 153 4.10 -18.50 -1.77
CA THR A 153 5.06 -18.21 -0.71
C THR A 153 6.19 -19.23 -0.75
N LEU A 154 7.41 -18.74 -0.91
CA LEU A 154 8.62 -19.53 -0.80
C LEU A 154 9.09 -19.52 0.67
N GLY A 155 9.96 -20.45 1.02
CA GLY A 155 10.63 -20.52 2.31
C GLY A 155 11.96 -21.24 2.17
N VAL A 156 12.96 -20.77 2.92
CA VAL A 156 14.23 -21.48 3.10
C VAL A 156 13.95 -22.68 4.00
N GLU A 157 14.20 -23.89 3.50
CA GLU A 157 14.08 -25.11 4.31
C GLU A 157 15.36 -25.39 5.12
N LYS A 158 15.34 -26.44 5.95
CA LYS A 158 16.42 -26.80 6.88
C LYS A 158 17.77 -27.12 6.23
N ASP A 159 17.75 -27.37 4.93
CA ASP A 159 18.90 -27.60 4.05
C ASP A 159 19.39 -26.31 3.36
N GLY A 160 18.83 -25.16 3.74
CA GLY A 160 19.09 -23.84 3.16
C GLY A 160 18.57 -23.66 1.73
N ARG A 161 17.75 -24.60 1.22
CA ARG A 161 17.18 -24.52 -0.13
C ARG A 161 15.87 -23.74 -0.10
N VAL A 162 15.68 -22.86 -1.08
CA VAL A 162 14.40 -22.15 -1.27
C VAL A 162 13.41 -23.10 -1.95
N ARG A 163 12.33 -23.47 -1.24
CA ARG A 163 11.20 -24.23 -1.80
C ARG A 163 9.90 -23.44 -1.68
N VAL A 164 8.96 -23.71 -2.59
CA VAL A 164 7.59 -23.19 -2.50
C VAL A 164 6.88 -23.86 -1.32
N GLN A 165 6.60 -23.11 -0.27
CA GLN A 165 5.89 -23.60 0.92
C GLN A 165 4.39 -23.70 0.63
N ASN A 166 3.75 -22.61 0.19
CA ASN A 166 2.36 -22.63 -0.23
C ASN A 166 2.17 -22.00 -1.61
N ILE A 167 1.08 -22.36 -2.28
CA ILE A 167 0.56 -21.64 -3.45
C ILE A 167 -0.94 -21.51 -3.27
N SER A 168 -1.43 -20.28 -3.08
CA SER A 168 -2.84 -19.97 -3.31
C SER A 168 -3.05 -19.77 -4.82
N MET A 169 -4.10 -20.33 -5.38
CA MET A 169 -4.50 -20.12 -6.78
C MET A 169 -6.00 -19.92 -6.85
N ASP A 170 -6.45 -18.81 -7.43
CA ASP A 170 -7.83 -18.64 -7.88
C ASP A 170 -7.91 -18.47 -9.39
N ILE A 171 -9.03 -18.92 -9.98
CA ILE A 171 -9.33 -18.81 -11.40
C ILE A 171 -10.73 -18.23 -11.59
N SER A 172 -10.80 -17.16 -12.38
CA SER A 172 -12.02 -16.55 -12.90
C SER A 172 -12.08 -16.69 -14.43
N PHE A 173 -13.27 -16.55 -15.02
CA PHE A 173 -13.47 -16.60 -16.47
C PHE A 173 -14.59 -15.65 -16.89
N LYS A 174 -14.57 -15.17 -18.14
CA LYS A 174 -15.56 -14.21 -18.67
C LYS A 174 -16.82 -14.88 -19.22
N ASN A 175 -16.68 -16.03 -19.89
CA ASN A 175 -17.82 -16.78 -20.44
C ASN A 175 -17.49 -18.28 -20.56
N ILE A 176 -18.52 -19.12 -20.59
CA ILE A 176 -18.40 -20.55 -20.89
C ILE A 176 -19.60 -21.02 -21.72
N GLU A 177 -19.32 -21.66 -22.85
CA GLU A 177 -20.32 -22.31 -23.70
C GLU A 177 -20.14 -23.83 -23.63
N VAL A 178 -21.23 -24.61 -23.55
CA VAL A 178 -21.15 -26.08 -23.46
C VAL A 178 -22.13 -26.76 -24.42
N GLN A 179 -21.66 -27.77 -25.13
CA GLN A 179 -22.38 -28.51 -26.17
C GLN A 179 -22.29 -30.02 -25.93
N PHE A 180 -23.39 -30.76 -26.11
CA PHE A 180 -23.50 -32.20 -25.81
C PHE A 180 -24.12 -33.00 -26.96
N GLU A 181 -23.37 -33.97 -27.51
CA GLU A 181 -23.79 -34.81 -28.62
C GLU A 181 -24.87 -35.85 -28.23
N ASN A 182 -25.63 -36.34 -29.22
CA ASN A 182 -26.64 -37.42 -29.07
C ASN A 182 -27.74 -37.19 -28.01
N SER A 183 -28.02 -35.93 -27.68
CA SER A 183 -28.96 -35.54 -26.63
C SER A 183 -30.44 -35.45 -27.10
N GLY A 184 -30.72 -35.40 -28.41
CA GLY A 184 -32.07 -35.54 -29.01
C GLY A 184 -33.01 -34.36 -28.71
N MET A 185 -34.34 -34.56 -28.64
CA MET A 185 -35.24 -33.48 -28.17
C MET A 185 -34.98 -33.11 -26.71
N VAL A 186 -34.45 -34.06 -25.93
CA VAL A 186 -33.98 -33.82 -24.55
C VAL A 186 -32.78 -32.85 -24.55
N ALA A 187 -32.05 -32.71 -25.65
CA ALA A 187 -31.00 -31.70 -25.83
C ALA A 187 -31.49 -30.31 -25.46
N LEU A 188 -32.60 -29.84 -26.03
CA LEU A 188 -33.08 -28.47 -25.82
C LEU A 188 -33.39 -28.19 -24.33
N VAL A 189 -33.94 -29.19 -23.63
CA VAL A 189 -34.21 -29.10 -22.18
C VAL A 189 -32.91 -29.07 -21.39
N ILE A 190 -31.96 -29.96 -21.67
CA ILE A 190 -30.69 -29.99 -20.93
C ILE A 190 -29.76 -28.85 -21.38
N GLN A 191 -29.87 -28.28 -22.59
CA GLN A 191 -29.03 -27.19 -23.10
C GLN A 191 -29.34 -25.87 -22.36
N GLY A 192 -30.62 -25.59 -22.10
CA GLY A 192 -31.03 -24.50 -21.20
C GLY A 192 -30.50 -24.69 -19.78
N VAL A 193 -30.41 -25.94 -19.31
CA VAL A 193 -29.73 -26.26 -18.04
C VAL A 193 -28.21 -26.17 -18.19
N PHE A 194 -27.62 -26.49 -19.36
CA PHE A 194 -26.18 -26.57 -19.57
C PHE A 194 -25.49 -25.21 -19.59
N ASN A 195 -26.17 -24.12 -19.98
CA ASN A 195 -25.63 -22.78 -19.79
C ASN A 195 -25.46 -22.47 -18.29
N SER A 196 -26.39 -22.90 -17.42
CA SER A 196 -26.21 -22.81 -15.96
C SER A 196 -25.21 -23.86 -15.41
N LEU A 197 -25.10 -25.02 -16.07
CA LEU A 197 -24.09 -26.01 -15.73
C LEU A 197 -22.70 -25.64 -16.25
N GLY A 198 -22.51 -24.58 -17.04
CA GLY A 198 -21.20 -24.08 -17.40
C GLY A 198 -20.40 -23.73 -16.14
N SER A 199 -20.96 -22.86 -15.30
CA SER A 199 -20.41 -22.51 -13.99
C SER A 199 -20.26 -23.74 -13.08
N PHE A 200 -21.26 -24.64 -13.02
CA PHE A 200 -21.14 -25.87 -12.22
C PHE A 200 -20.07 -26.84 -12.73
N LEU A 201 -19.88 -26.98 -14.04
CA LEU A 201 -18.85 -27.83 -14.63
C LEU A 201 -17.47 -27.22 -14.36
N PHE A 202 -17.34 -25.91 -14.51
CA PHE A 202 -16.15 -25.18 -14.13
C PHE A 202 -15.84 -25.37 -12.64
N GLU A 203 -16.74 -25.03 -11.71
CA GLU A 203 -16.56 -25.21 -10.26
C GLU A 203 -16.48 -26.69 -9.81
N THR A 204 -16.93 -27.64 -10.64
CA THR A 204 -16.69 -29.08 -10.43
C THR A 204 -15.28 -29.49 -10.82
N ILE A 205 -14.74 -28.93 -11.91
CA ILE A 205 -13.43 -29.26 -12.48
C ILE A 205 -12.32 -28.43 -11.81
N LYS A 206 -12.59 -27.17 -11.45
CA LYS A 206 -11.71 -26.19 -10.81
C LYS A 206 -10.93 -26.79 -9.64
N PRO A 207 -11.51 -27.43 -8.61
CA PRO A 207 -10.73 -27.98 -7.51
C PRO A 207 -9.81 -29.16 -7.93
N TYR A 208 -10.14 -29.93 -8.97
CA TYR A 208 -9.24 -30.99 -9.46
C TYR A 208 -8.11 -30.44 -10.33
N VAL A 209 -8.43 -29.52 -11.24
CA VAL A 209 -7.43 -28.81 -12.06
C VAL A 209 -6.53 -27.98 -11.17
N LEU A 210 -7.06 -27.23 -10.21
CA LEU A 210 -6.25 -26.48 -9.23
C LEU A 210 -5.44 -27.38 -8.33
N LYS A 211 -5.96 -28.50 -7.82
CA LYS A 211 -5.17 -29.39 -6.95
C LYS A 211 -4.00 -30.05 -7.67
N ASP A 212 -4.20 -30.47 -8.92
CA ASP A 212 -3.11 -31.09 -9.70
C ASP A 212 -2.20 -30.05 -10.37
N ALA A 213 -2.72 -28.89 -10.77
CA ALA A 213 -1.90 -27.75 -11.20
C ALA A 213 -1.07 -27.21 -10.03
N TYR A 214 -1.63 -27.04 -8.83
CA TYR A 214 -0.89 -26.77 -7.59
C TYR A 214 0.22 -27.79 -7.42
N LYS A 215 -0.08 -29.09 -7.51
CA LYS A 215 0.91 -30.15 -7.30
C LYS A 215 2.01 -30.11 -8.37
N LYS A 216 1.65 -29.99 -9.65
CA LYS A 216 2.60 -29.98 -10.77
C LYS A 216 3.41 -28.69 -10.83
N VAL A 217 2.80 -27.53 -10.57
CA VAL A 217 3.51 -26.25 -10.48
C VAL A 217 4.40 -26.23 -9.24
N LYS A 218 3.94 -26.68 -8.07
CA LYS A 218 4.82 -26.80 -6.88
C LYS A 218 5.97 -27.79 -7.13
N VAL A 219 5.74 -28.93 -7.77
CA VAL A 219 6.81 -29.90 -8.09
C VAL A 219 7.76 -29.37 -9.16
N GLU A 220 7.28 -28.80 -10.26
CA GLU A 220 8.14 -28.25 -11.32
C GLU A 220 8.88 -27.01 -10.83
N VAL A 221 8.22 -26.08 -10.14
CA VAL A 221 8.89 -24.89 -9.57
C VAL A 221 9.86 -25.31 -8.46
N ASN A 222 9.54 -26.29 -7.60
CA ASN A 222 10.54 -26.82 -6.66
C ASN A 222 11.69 -27.51 -7.38
N LYS A 223 11.46 -28.28 -8.46
CA LYS A 223 12.55 -28.85 -9.26
C LYS A 223 13.44 -27.75 -9.84
N ARG A 224 12.85 -26.69 -10.41
CA ARG A 224 13.60 -25.56 -10.99
C ARG A 224 14.25 -24.67 -9.93
N LEU A 225 13.73 -24.61 -8.71
CA LEU A 225 14.39 -23.96 -7.58
C LEU A 225 15.49 -24.84 -6.99
N GLU A 226 15.34 -26.16 -6.98
CA GLU A 226 16.39 -27.10 -6.60
C GLU A 226 17.56 -27.01 -7.58
N GLN A 227 17.31 -27.00 -8.90
CA GLN A 227 18.28 -26.68 -9.97
C GLN A 227 18.88 -25.25 -9.93
N VAL A 228 18.62 -24.48 -8.87
CA VAL A 228 19.09 -23.09 -8.65
C VAL A 228 19.70 -22.92 -7.24
N ALA A 229 19.21 -23.68 -6.27
CA ALA A 229 19.54 -23.56 -4.84
C ALA A 229 20.39 -24.74 -4.31
N THR A 230 20.76 -25.71 -5.14
CA THR A 230 21.89 -26.61 -4.85
C THR A 230 23.22 -25.83 -4.82
N ASP A 231 23.38 -24.87 -5.74
CA ASP A 231 24.53 -23.96 -5.85
C ASP A 231 24.65 -22.92 -4.74
N THR A 232 23.55 -22.29 -4.37
CA THR A 232 23.56 -21.29 -3.29
C THR A 232 22.70 -21.75 -2.14
N VAL A 233 23.33 -22.44 -1.18
CA VAL A 233 22.71 -22.68 0.12
C VAL A 233 22.68 -21.35 0.85
N PHE A 234 21.46 -20.90 1.18
CA PHE A 234 21.22 -19.63 1.82
C PHE A 234 21.63 -19.75 3.29
N SER A 235 22.93 -19.58 3.58
CA SER A 235 23.40 -19.41 4.94
C SER A 235 22.58 -18.30 5.60
N ASN A 236 22.01 -18.55 6.78
CA ASN A 236 20.95 -17.77 7.43
C ASN A 236 21.30 -16.29 7.79
N SER A 237 22.37 -15.73 7.22
CA SER A 237 22.95 -14.42 7.49
C SER A 237 23.12 -13.51 6.25
N LEU A 238 23.05 -14.01 5.01
CA LEU A 238 23.11 -13.19 3.78
C LEU A 238 22.16 -13.71 2.70
N PHE A 239 21.31 -12.83 2.15
CA PHE A 239 20.67 -13.06 0.85
C PHE A 239 21.65 -12.77 -0.30
N PRO A 240 21.39 -13.28 -1.52
CA PRO A 240 22.13 -12.91 -2.72
C PRO A 240 22.13 -11.40 -3.01
N ILE A 241 21.10 -10.67 -2.55
CA ILE A 241 21.09 -9.22 -2.65
C ILE A 241 22.13 -8.54 -1.74
N ASP A 242 22.51 -9.15 -0.61
CA ASP A 242 23.56 -8.59 0.24
C ASP A 242 24.95 -8.78 -0.38
N LEU A 243 25.13 -9.84 -1.19
CA LEU A 243 26.28 -9.99 -2.08
C LEU A 243 26.29 -8.94 -3.21
N LEU A 244 25.12 -8.56 -3.73
CA LEU A 244 25.00 -7.43 -4.65
C LEU A 244 25.40 -6.12 -3.99
N LEU A 245 24.92 -5.85 -2.77
CA LEU A 245 25.31 -4.66 -2.02
C LEU A 245 26.82 -4.65 -1.76
N LEU A 246 27.44 -5.76 -1.35
CA LEU A 246 28.90 -5.83 -1.16
C LEU A 246 29.72 -5.40 -2.39
N ASN A 247 29.26 -5.71 -3.60
CA ASN A 247 29.95 -5.29 -4.82
C ASN A 247 29.52 -3.91 -5.33
N ALA A 248 28.27 -3.49 -5.08
CA ALA A 248 27.86 -2.10 -5.30
C ALA A 248 28.63 -1.13 -4.38
N ARG A 249 28.91 -1.53 -3.12
CA ARG A 249 29.79 -0.80 -2.19
C ARG A 249 31.22 -0.70 -2.73
N ARG A 250 31.77 -1.78 -3.29
CA ARG A 250 33.08 -1.74 -3.98
C ARG A 250 33.06 -0.78 -5.16
N LYS A 251 32.01 -0.84 -6.00
CA LYS A 251 31.82 0.08 -7.12
C LYS A 251 31.69 1.53 -6.68
N ALA A 252 31.02 1.81 -5.55
CA ALA A 252 31.00 3.14 -4.95
C ALA A 252 32.41 3.64 -4.62
N ILE A 253 33.26 2.81 -4.01
CA ILE A 253 34.68 3.13 -3.75
C ILE A 253 35.44 3.35 -5.09
N GLU A 254 35.30 2.45 -6.06
CA GLU A 254 35.94 2.56 -7.40
C GLU A 254 35.54 3.85 -8.14
N PHE A 255 34.30 4.30 -8.00
CA PHE A 255 33.80 5.55 -8.60
C PHE A 255 34.16 6.81 -7.80
N GLY A 256 34.93 6.70 -6.71
CA GLY A 256 35.22 7.81 -5.82
C GLY A 256 33.98 8.38 -5.13
N LEU A 257 32.99 7.53 -4.82
CA LEU A 257 31.85 7.84 -3.96
C LEU A 257 32.11 7.50 -2.48
N ASP A 258 33.24 6.86 -2.15
CA ASP A 258 33.68 6.69 -0.77
C ASP A 258 35.22 6.65 -0.67
N PRO A 259 35.88 7.71 -0.16
CA PRO A 259 35.29 8.98 0.24
C PRO A 259 34.82 9.80 -0.98
N TYR A 260 33.57 10.29 -0.96
CA TYR A 260 33.06 11.20 -1.98
C TYR A 260 33.57 12.62 -1.74
N LYS A 261 34.20 13.25 -2.75
CA LYS A 261 34.53 14.68 -2.71
C LYS A 261 33.40 15.51 -3.36
N ILE A 262 32.75 16.34 -2.57
CA ILE A 262 31.80 17.36 -3.03
C ILE A 262 32.59 18.52 -3.67
N GLN A 263 32.00 19.17 -4.68
CA GLN A 263 32.63 20.33 -5.34
C GLN A 263 32.72 21.53 -4.38
N ASP A 264 33.79 22.32 -4.50
CA ASP A 264 33.96 23.54 -3.70
C ASP A 264 32.78 24.50 -3.97
N TYR A 265 32.11 24.94 -2.91
CA TYR A 265 30.85 25.69 -2.95
C TYR A 265 31.00 27.02 -2.23
N THR A 266 30.69 28.11 -2.94
CA THR A 266 30.58 29.44 -2.33
C THR A 266 29.12 29.84 -2.26
N SER A 267 28.61 30.04 -1.04
CA SER A 267 27.34 30.74 -0.84
C SER A 267 27.63 32.17 -0.37
N SER A 268 27.19 33.14 -1.18
CA SER A 268 27.33 34.56 -0.91
C SER A 268 26.12 35.08 -0.13
N PHE A 269 26.35 35.35 1.16
CA PHE A 269 25.39 35.98 2.05
C PHE A 269 25.74 37.46 2.26
N SER A 270 24.81 38.29 2.72
CA SER A 270 24.82 39.74 2.43
C SER A 270 25.96 40.58 3.03
N VAL A 271 26.84 40.04 3.88
CA VAL A 271 28.20 40.59 4.10
C VAL A 271 29.31 39.54 4.19
N PHE A 272 29.06 38.26 3.93
CA PHE A 272 30.09 37.23 4.01
C PHE A 272 29.85 36.11 3.01
N ASN A 273 30.95 35.55 2.51
CA ASN A 273 30.92 34.34 1.70
C ASN A 273 31.31 33.16 2.59
N ILE A 274 30.44 32.15 2.70
CA ILE A 274 30.91 30.83 3.13
C ILE A 274 31.51 30.16 1.90
N HIS A 275 32.78 29.81 2.00
CA HIS A 275 33.47 28.95 1.05
C HIS A 275 33.64 27.58 1.72
N LEU A 276 32.87 26.59 1.30
CA LEU A 276 33.11 25.18 1.62
C LEU A 276 34.05 24.62 0.56
N SER A 277 35.22 24.13 0.95
CA SER A 277 36.19 23.53 0.03
C SER A 277 36.80 22.25 0.58
N ASN A 278 37.30 21.41 -0.34
CA ASN A 278 37.82 20.09 0.00
C ASN A 278 36.84 19.25 0.85
N THR A 279 35.54 19.47 0.67
CA THR A 279 34.48 18.77 1.38
C THR A 279 34.45 17.30 0.96
N TRP A 280 34.59 16.38 1.92
CA TRP A 280 34.53 14.95 1.69
C TRP A 280 33.58 14.23 2.65
N ILE A 281 33.03 13.10 2.21
CA ILE A 281 32.17 12.20 3.01
C ILE A 281 32.68 10.77 2.87
N LEU A 282 32.91 10.11 4.00
CA LEU A 282 33.35 8.73 4.15
C LEU A 282 32.21 7.87 4.73
N GLY A 283 32.12 6.61 4.33
CA GLY A 283 31.12 5.65 4.81
C GLY A 283 29.86 5.56 3.94
N ILE A 284 29.81 6.25 2.80
CA ILE A 284 28.75 6.07 1.79
C ILE A 284 28.66 4.61 1.34
N ALA A 285 29.79 3.92 1.15
CA ALA A 285 29.87 2.50 0.82
C ALA A 285 29.58 1.57 2.01
N SER A 286 28.90 2.03 3.06
CA SER A 286 28.35 1.18 4.12
C SER A 286 26.92 0.69 3.85
N PHE A 287 26.26 1.13 2.76
CA PHE A 287 24.82 0.93 2.56
C PHE A 287 24.34 -0.52 2.66
N TYR A 288 23.29 -0.73 3.43
CA TYR A 288 22.57 -1.99 3.63
C TYR A 288 21.10 -1.82 3.20
N ARG A 289 20.35 -2.92 3.08
CA ARG A 289 18.93 -2.92 2.71
C ARG A 289 18.06 -2.63 3.93
N ILE A 290 17.02 -1.82 3.77
CA ILE A 290 16.05 -1.52 4.85
C ILE A 290 14.64 -2.06 4.64
N GLU A 291 14.21 -2.29 3.40
CA GLU A 291 12.84 -2.72 3.09
C GLU A 291 12.79 -3.84 2.04
N ASN A 292 11.57 -4.26 1.69
CA ASN A 292 11.30 -5.24 0.64
C ASN A 292 11.74 -4.71 -0.74
N THR A 293 12.98 -5.02 -1.13
CA THR A 293 13.34 -5.08 -2.55
C THR A 293 12.28 -5.87 -3.31
N THR A 294 11.64 -5.19 -4.25
CA THR A 294 10.51 -5.69 -5.00
C THR A 294 10.89 -5.79 -6.46
N LEU A 295 10.61 -6.94 -7.07
CA LEU A 295 10.74 -7.17 -8.51
C LEU A 295 9.34 -7.26 -9.11
N ILE A 296 8.99 -6.30 -9.97
CA ILE A 296 7.71 -6.26 -10.68
C ILE A 296 7.97 -6.55 -12.17
N MET A 297 7.23 -7.48 -12.76
CA MET A 297 7.08 -7.63 -14.19
C MET A 297 5.71 -7.10 -14.60
N GLU A 298 5.68 -6.03 -15.40
CA GLU A 298 4.46 -5.48 -15.98
C GLU A 298 4.75 -4.92 -17.37
N ASN A 299 3.81 -5.02 -18.31
CA ASN A 299 3.90 -4.40 -19.64
C ASN A 299 5.24 -4.68 -20.37
N LYS A 300 5.71 -5.94 -20.27
CA LYS A 300 7.01 -6.44 -20.76
C LYS A 300 8.24 -5.67 -20.24
N THR A 301 8.15 -5.08 -19.06
CA THR A 301 9.23 -4.39 -18.35
C THR A 301 9.41 -5.02 -16.97
N LEU A 302 10.65 -5.21 -16.56
CA LEU A 302 11.03 -5.56 -15.19
C LEU A 302 11.44 -4.31 -14.45
N ILE A 303 10.75 -4.01 -13.36
CA ILE A 303 11.02 -2.91 -12.45
C ILE A 303 11.64 -3.51 -11.19
N PHE A 304 12.84 -3.04 -10.85
CA PHE A 304 13.58 -3.40 -9.65
C PHE A 304 13.58 -2.20 -8.71
N GLU A 305 12.97 -2.34 -7.54
CA GLU A 305 12.97 -1.32 -6.49
C GLU A 305 13.95 -1.72 -5.38
N PHE A 306 14.91 -0.85 -5.08
CA PHE A 306 15.91 -1.03 -4.03
C PHE A 306 15.85 0.11 -3.02
N ASN A 307 15.52 -0.19 -1.77
CA ASN A 307 15.46 0.77 -0.68
C ASN A 307 16.62 0.48 0.29
N LEU A 308 17.63 1.34 0.25
CA LEU A 308 18.94 1.19 0.88
C LEU A 308 19.17 2.28 1.94
N LYS A 309 20.07 2.03 2.89
CA LYS A 309 20.43 2.97 3.95
C LYS A 309 21.89 2.80 4.36
N THR A 310 22.67 3.87 4.49
CA THR A 310 24.02 3.79 5.05
C THR A 310 23.98 3.50 6.55
N GLN A 311 25.11 3.05 7.09
CA GLN A 311 25.44 3.24 8.50
C GLN A 311 25.74 4.72 8.77
N GLU A 312 26.22 5.03 9.97
CA GLU A 312 26.78 6.35 10.28
C GLU A 312 27.85 6.71 9.25
N THR A 313 27.73 7.87 8.59
CA THR A 313 28.76 8.41 7.69
C THR A 313 29.43 9.61 8.33
N GLN A 314 30.70 9.84 7.98
CA GLN A 314 31.53 10.88 8.59
C GLN A 314 32.20 11.69 7.49
N GLY A 315 32.20 13.01 7.60
CA GLY A 315 32.80 13.88 6.60
C GLY A 315 33.61 14.99 7.21
N SER A 316 34.38 15.70 6.38
CA SER A 316 34.96 16.99 6.77
C SER A 316 34.97 17.98 5.62
N SER A 317 34.78 19.25 5.95
CA SER A 317 34.91 20.38 5.03
C SER A 317 35.97 21.34 5.54
N HIS A 318 36.82 21.87 4.66
CA HIS A 318 37.47 23.14 4.97
C HIS A 318 36.41 24.21 4.78
N TRP A 319 36.10 24.93 5.85
CA TRP A 319 35.21 26.08 5.77
C TRP A 319 36.04 27.35 5.82
N GLY A 320 35.68 28.32 5.00
CA GLY A 320 36.11 29.71 5.11
C GLY A 320 34.90 30.61 5.23
N ILE A 321 34.87 31.50 6.22
CA ILE A 321 33.93 32.62 6.29
C ILE A 321 34.76 33.90 6.10
N SER A 322 34.48 34.61 5.02
CA SER A 322 35.19 35.84 4.65
C SER A 322 34.19 36.97 4.46
N THR A 323 34.40 38.12 5.10
CA THR A 323 33.50 39.26 4.90
C THR A 323 33.69 39.86 3.51
N MET A 324 32.65 40.46 2.93
CA MET A 324 32.66 41.05 1.58
C MET A 324 33.72 42.14 1.40
N ARG A 325 34.25 42.69 2.50
CA ARG A 325 35.32 43.71 2.50
C ARG A 325 36.70 43.14 2.81
N GLY A 326 36.82 41.83 3.04
CA GLY A 326 38.07 41.13 3.33
C GLY A 326 38.70 41.45 4.70
N PHE A 327 38.01 42.20 5.57
CA PHE A 327 38.55 42.61 6.87
C PHE A 327 38.66 41.47 7.88
N ILE A 328 37.76 40.48 7.79
CA ILE A 328 37.80 39.27 8.60
C ILE A 328 37.71 38.08 7.65
N SER A 329 38.68 37.18 7.78
CA SER A 329 38.66 35.86 7.18
C SER A 329 38.97 34.85 8.27
N ARG A 330 37.99 33.99 8.56
CA ARG A 330 38.16 32.80 9.39
C ARG A 330 38.15 31.60 8.46
N SER A 331 39.04 30.64 8.71
CA SER A 331 38.93 29.31 8.14
C SER A 331 39.34 28.26 9.14
N GLY A 332 38.82 27.05 8.95
CA GLY A 332 39.08 25.90 9.79
C GLY A 332 38.61 24.62 9.12
N ILE A 333 38.53 23.55 9.91
CA ILE A 333 37.98 22.27 9.47
C ILE A 333 36.68 22.04 10.24
N ALA A 334 35.64 21.57 9.56
CA ALA A 334 34.38 21.18 10.15
C ALA A 334 34.15 19.70 9.89
N ASN A 335 34.32 18.88 10.92
CA ASN A 335 34.06 17.45 10.89
C ASN A 335 32.56 17.22 11.18
N PHE A 336 31.88 16.42 10.38
CA PHE A 336 30.45 16.17 10.52
C PHE A 336 30.11 14.68 10.45
N THR A 337 28.95 14.33 10.97
CA THR A 337 28.43 12.97 11.07
C THR A 337 26.98 12.95 10.61
N LEU A 338 26.61 12.02 9.74
CA LEU A 338 25.22 11.76 9.33
C LEU A 338 24.78 10.44 9.95
N ASN A 339 23.65 10.41 10.65
CA ASN A 339 23.12 9.18 11.23
C ASN A 339 22.84 8.10 10.15
N TYR A 340 22.47 8.53 8.94
CA TYR A 340 22.35 7.70 7.75
C TYR A 340 22.13 8.57 6.49
N ILE A 341 22.30 7.95 5.31
CA ILE A 341 21.75 8.38 4.02
C ILE A 341 20.84 7.24 3.53
N SER A 342 19.57 7.54 3.28
CA SER A 342 18.59 6.63 2.69
C SER A 342 18.56 6.84 1.18
N ILE A 343 18.55 5.75 0.41
CA ILE A 343 18.65 5.79 -1.06
C ILE A 343 17.59 4.84 -1.64
N LYS A 344 16.63 5.41 -2.39
CA LYS A 344 15.63 4.66 -3.13
C LYS A 344 15.97 4.67 -4.62
N VAL A 345 16.18 3.48 -5.19
CA VAL A 345 16.57 3.30 -6.60
C VAL A 345 15.50 2.46 -7.31
N ILE A 346 14.91 2.97 -8.38
CA ILE A 346 13.99 2.23 -9.24
C ILE A 346 14.59 2.09 -10.64
N VAL A 347 14.96 0.87 -11.02
CA VAL A 347 15.52 0.55 -12.34
C VAL A 347 14.51 -0.24 -13.17
N ALA A 348 14.26 0.17 -14.40
CA ALA A 348 13.38 -0.51 -15.35
C ALA A 348 14.17 -1.10 -16.53
N GLN A 349 14.17 -2.43 -16.64
CA GLN A 349 14.73 -3.19 -17.76
C GLN A 349 13.61 -3.76 -18.64
N PRO A 350 13.50 -3.38 -19.92
CA PRO A 350 12.60 -4.06 -20.86
C PRO A 350 12.97 -5.55 -21.02
N LEU A 351 11.99 -6.45 -21.19
CA LEU A 351 12.25 -7.87 -21.47
C LEU A 351 12.94 -8.08 -22.84
N ASP A 352 12.91 -7.08 -23.71
CA ASP A 352 13.80 -6.99 -24.86
C ASP A 352 15.22 -6.61 -24.41
N THR A 353 16.08 -7.61 -24.18
CA THR A 353 17.48 -7.45 -23.70
C THR A 353 18.42 -6.69 -24.65
N ARG A 354 17.93 -6.28 -25.83
CA ARG A 354 18.63 -5.36 -26.74
C ARG A 354 18.37 -3.88 -26.39
N ARG A 355 17.45 -3.62 -25.45
CA ARG A 355 17.20 -2.31 -24.85
C ARG A 355 17.92 -2.25 -23.50
N LYS A 356 18.61 -1.15 -23.26
CA LYS A 356 19.39 -0.94 -22.04
C LYS A 356 18.48 -0.68 -20.84
N PRO A 357 18.95 -0.94 -19.60
CA PRO A 357 18.19 -0.62 -18.41
C PRO A 357 18.10 0.90 -18.24
N THR A 358 17.01 1.34 -17.59
CA THR A 358 16.73 2.77 -17.39
C THR A 358 16.48 3.06 -15.91
N LEU A 359 17.20 4.02 -15.34
CA LEU A 359 16.94 4.55 -14.01
C LEU A 359 15.66 5.41 -14.07
N ARG A 360 14.58 4.92 -13.47
CA ARG A 360 13.27 5.60 -13.43
C ARG A 360 13.23 6.67 -12.35
N SER A 361 13.76 6.35 -11.18
CA SER A 361 14.01 7.32 -10.12
C SER A 361 15.23 6.91 -9.31
N LEU A 362 15.99 7.93 -8.92
CA LEU A 362 16.77 7.94 -7.71
C LEU A 362 16.07 8.91 -6.76
N SER A 363 16.16 8.67 -5.46
CA SER A 363 15.75 9.61 -4.41
C SER A 363 16.64 9.40 -3.20
N VAL A 364 17.10 10.51 -2.61
CA VAL A 364 18.10 10.53 -1.54
C VAL A 364 17.54 11.31 -0.34
N ASP A 365 17.43 10.67 0.81
CA ASP A 365 17.19 11.33 2.11
C ASP A 365 18.44 11.23 2.98
N VAL A 366 18.68 12.27 3.79
CA VAL A 366 19.82 12.34 4.70
C VAL A 366 19.28 12.52 6.12
N GLY A 367 19.55 11.54 6.98
CA GLY A 367 19.14 11.56 8.38
C GLY A 367 19.86 12.64 9.21
N ASN A 368 19.62 12.62 10.52
CA ASN A 368 20.10 13.66 11.44
C ASN A 368 21.61 13.94 11.29
N PHE A 369 21.94 15.23 11.30
CA PHE A 369 23.27 15.78 11.06
C PHE A 369 23.90 16.29 12.38
N GLN A 370 25.17 15.98 12.61
CA GLN A 370 25.98 16.53 13.71
C GLN A 370 27.27 17.13 13.16
N ILE A 371 27.82 18.17 13.79
CA ILE A 371 29.00 18.89 13.31
C ILE A 371 29.87 19.42 14.44
N ARG A 372 31.19 19.43 14.23
CA ARG A 372 32.23 19.87 15.16
C ARG A 372 33.28 20.68 14.41
N PHE A 373 33.68 21.82 14.97
CA PHE A 373 34.55 22.79 14.31
C PHE A 373 35.93 22.82 14.97
N ASP A 374 36.96 22.45 14.22
CA ASP A 374 38.35 22.54 14.62
C ASP A 374 38.90 23.94 14.29
N GLY A 375 39.73 24.48 15.18
CA GLY A 375 40.22 25.87 15.09
C GLY A 375 39.27 26.92 15.67
N ALA A 376 38.06 26.51 16.07
CA ALA A 376 37.19 27.33 16.90
C ALA A 376 37.84 27.56 18.28
N GLY A 377 38.23 28.80 18.57
CA GLY A 377 38.45 29.21 19.95
C GLY A 377 37.15 29.12 20.74
N THR A 378 37.23 29.05 22.08
CA THR A 378 36.04 28.94 22.97
C THR A 378 35.06 30.11 22.86
N VAL A 379 35.46 31.18 22.15
CA VAL A 379 34.68 32.38 21.90
C VAL A 379 34.96 32.87 20.47
N ASP A 380 34.16 32.46 19.49
CA ASP A 380 34.04 33.20 18.24
C ASP A 380 32.64 33.05 17.60
N TYR A 381 32.02 34.20 17.30
CA TYR A 381 30.64 34.35 16.85
C TYR A 381 30.41 33.69 15.47
N PHE A 382 31.42 33.77 14.61
CA PHE A 382 31.52 33.10 13.31
C PHE A 382 31.32 31.57 13.40
N VAL A 383 31.61 30.95 14.55
CA VAL A 383 31.53 29.49 14.72
C VAL A 383 30.12 29.03 15.03
N GLU A 384 29.43 29.66 15.98
CA GLU A 384 28.03 29.29 16.31
C GLU A 384 27.08 29.58 15.14
N LEU A 385 27.45 30.59 14.37
CA LEU A 385 26.90 30.95 13.08
C LEU A 385 27.11 29.87 12.01
N ALA A 386 28.31 29.30 11.92
CA ALA A 386 28.59 28.15 11.07
C ALA A 386 27.83 26.90 11.55
N VAL A 387 27.83 26.60 12.86
CA VAL A 387 27.08 25.50 13.49
C VAL A 387 25.60 25.52 13.12
N ASN A 388 25.02 26.71 12.97
CA ASN A 388 23.60 26.88 12.66
C ASN A 388 23.27 26.69 11.17
N ILE A 389 23.99 27.33 10.22
CA ILE A 389 23.63 27.19 8.79
C ILE A 389 24.28 25.99 8.08
N LEU A 390 25.50 25.57 8.47
CA LEU A 390 26.18 24.48 7.75
C LEU A 390 25.39 23.17 7.76
N PRO A 391 24.65 22.76 8.81
CA PRO A 391 23.82 21.57 8.74
C PRO A 391 22.86 21.56 7.57
N ASN A 392 22.14 22.66 7.33
CA ASN A 392 21.16 22.74 6.24
C ASN A 392 21.84 22.92 4.87
N LEU A 393 22.89 23.76 4.77
CA LEU A 393 23.66 23.89 3.53
C LEU A 393 24.34 22.58 3.14
N VAL A 394 25.04 21.94 4.07
CA VAL A 394 25.76 20.68 3.82
C VAL A 394 24.77 19.56 3.56
N ARG A 395 23.62 19.46 4.26
CA ARG A 395 22.59 18.46 3.95
C ARG A 395 22.06 18.60 2.53
N ASN A 396 21.72 19.82 2.09
CA ASN A 396 21.27 20.06 0.72
C ASN A 396 22.40 19.79 -0.28
N GLN A 397 23.64 20.24 -0.01
CA GLN A 397 24.82 19.90 -0.80
C GLN A 397 25.07 18.38 -0.90
N VAL A 398 24.83 17.61 0.17
CA VAL A 398 24.93 16.15 0.14
C VAL A 398 23.86 15.59 -0.80
N VAL A 399 22.60 16.04 -0.70
CA VAL A 399 21.51 15.58 -1.57
C VAL A 399 21.80 15.95 -3.03
N ASP A 400 22.09 17.20 -3.35
CA ASP A 400 22.33 17.69 -4.71
C ASP A 400 23.56 17.03 -5.36
N ALA A 401 24.69 16.99 -4.63
CA ALA A 401 25.93 16.41 -5.14
C ALA A 401 25.93 14.86 -5.11
N PHE A 402 25.04 14.23 -4.36
CA PHE A 402 24.84 12.79 -4.47
C PHE A 402 23.85 12.44 -5.58
N GLU A 403 22.64 13.01 -5.58
CA GLU A 403 21.57 12.54 -6.46
C GLU A 403 21.94 12.69 -7.94
N ASP A 404 22.27 13.87 -8.45
CA ASP A 404 22.53 14.03 -9.89
C ASP A 404 23.79 13.29 -10.37
N PRO A 405 24.95 13.41 -9.68
CA PRO A 405 26.16 12.66 -10.06
C PRO A 405 26.02 11.14 -9.92
N VAL A 406 25.26 10.63 -8.93
CA VAL A 406 25.01 9.18 -8.78
C VAL A 406 23.93 8.71 -9.75
N ARG A 407 22.88 9.49 -10.02
CA ARG A 407 21.88 9.25 -11.09
C ARG A 407 22.58 9.14 -12.44
N HIS A 408 23.50 10.05 -12.74
CA HIS A 408 24.28 10.03 -13.98
C HIS A 408 25.27 8.85 -14.03
N LYS A 409 26.04 8.58 -12.96
CA LYS A 409 26.95 7.41 -12.92
C LYS A 409 26.21 6.08 -12.99
N ILE A 410 25.07 5.95 -12.30
CA ILE A 410 24.22 4.75 -12.40
C ILE A 410 23.73 4.62 -13.85
N GLN A 411 23.16 5.65 -14.47
CA GLN A 411 22.69 5.52 -15.85
C GLN A 411 23.85 5.28 -16.84
N GLN A 412 25.03 5.87 -16.65
CA GLN A 412 26.24 5.55 -17.43
C GLN A 412 26.59 4.06 -17.32
N GLU A 413 26.64 3.50 -16.11
CA GLU A 413 26.90 2.07 -15.92
C GLU A 413 25.77 1.25 -16.55
N LEU A 414 24.49 1.61 -16.37
CA LEU A 414 23.37 0.94 -17.06
C LEU A 414 23.52 0.99 -18.59
N ASP A 415 24.01 2.10 -19.14
CA ASP A 415 24.30 2.27 -20.57
C ASP A 415 25.51 1.46 -21.03
N THR A 416 26.42 1.03 -20.14
CA THR A 416 27.46 0.03 -20.49
C THR A 416 26.93 -1.42 -20.53
N ILE A 417 25.76 -1.69 -19.93
CA ILE A 417 25.22 -3.06 -19.83
C ILE A 417 24.57 -3.48 -21.15
N GLU A 418 25.34 -4.18 -21.98
CA GLU A 418 24.78 -5.04 -23.01
C GLU A 418 24.16 -6.29 -22.35
N VAL A 419 22.92 -6.13 -21.89
CA VAL A 419 22.18 -7.09 -21.06
C VAL A 419 22.23 -8.50 -21.64
N GLU A 420 22.10 -8.64 -22.97
CA GLU A 420 22.13 -9.96 -23.61
C GLU A 420 23.51 -10.64 -23.60
N GLU A 421 24.61 -9.89 -23.71
CA GLU A 421 25.96 -10.44 -23.59
C GLU A 421 26.29 -10.79 -22.14
N PHE A 422 25.92 -9.90 -21.22
CA PHE A 422 26.11 -10.10 -19.79
C PHE A 422 25.46 -11.40 -19.31
N ILE A 423 24.20 -11.62 -19.72
CA ILE A 423 23.43 -12.83 -19.41
C ILE A 423 24.17 -14.07 -19.92
N LYS A 424 24.60 -14.10 -21.19
CA LYS A 424 25.34 -15.23 -21.77
C LYS A 424 26.64 -15.55 -21.01
N GLU A 425 27.30 -14.55 -20.43
CA GLU A 425 28.60 -14.72 -19.77
C GLU A 425 28.51 -15.14 -18.29
N GLN A 426 27.47 -14.76 -17.54
CA GLN A 426 27.34 -15.18 -16.13
C GLN A 426 26.63 -16.50 -15.94
N LEU A 427 25.73 -16.87 -16.85
CA LEU A 427 24.94 -18.09 -16.74
C LEU A 427 25.79 -19.37 -16.54
N PRO A 428 26.90 -19.60 -17.27
CA PRO A 428 27.77 -20.76 -17.06
C PRO A 428 28.61 -20.74 -15.76
N LYS A 429 28.51 -19.66 -14.95
CA LYS A 429 29.19 -19.51 -13.65
C LYS A 429 28.23 -19.69 -12.47
N ILE A 430 26.92 -19.75 -12.73
CA ILE A 430 25.94 -20.20 -11.74
C ILE A 430 26.09 -21.71 -11.61
N ASP A 431 26.12 -22.45 -12.74
CA ASP A 431 26.33 -23.90 -12.91
C ASP A 431 27.69 -24.45 -12.35
N ARG A 432 28.21 -23.90 -11.25
CA ARG A 432 29.56 -24.14 -10.71
C ARG A 432 29.71 -23.89 -9.20
N PHE A 433 28.68 -23.42 -8.50
CA PHE A 433 28.72 -23.17 -7.04
C PHE A 433 28.19 -24.38 -6.24
N GLU A 434 27.60 -25.38 -6.92
CA GLU A 434 26.92 -26.60 -6.46
C GLU A 434 27.66 -27.47 -5.42
N ALA A 435 28.96 -27.25 -5.22
CA ALA A 435 29.81 -28.15 -4.45
C ALA A 435 29.90 -27.85 -2.94
N GLU A 436 29.84 -26.59 -2.48
CA GLU A 436 30.53 -26.21 -1.23
C GLU A 436 29.67 -26.04 0.04
N VAL A 437 28.37 -25.74 -0.06
CA VAL A 437 27.70 -24.94 1.01
C VAL A 437 26.67 -25.70 1.88
N LEU A 438 26.43 -26.99 1.65
CA LEU A 438 25.24 -27.75 2.14
C LEU A 438 25.26 -28.24 3.62
N LEU A 439 25.72 -27.43 4.58
CA LEU A 439 26.12 -27.95 5.91
C LEU A 439 25.43 -27.40 7.19
N CYS A 440 24.57 -26.36 7.19
CA CYS A 440 24.19 -25.69 8.46
C CYS A 440 22.73 -25.16 8.68
N ILE A 441 21.98 -25.92 9.51
CA ILE A 441 21.19 -25.48 10.69
C ILE A 441 19.74 -24.93 10.52
N SER A 442 18.86 -25.25 11.50
CA SER A 442 17.38 -25.04 11.52
C SER A 442 16.76 -24.79 12.92
N ASP A 443 15.43 -24.50 12.95
CA ASP A 443 14.46 -24.52 14.10
C ASP A 443 14.38 -23.29 15.06
N ALA A 444 13.24 -22.85 15.65
CA ALA A 444 11.79 -23.19 15.60
C ALA A 444 10.84 -22.03 16.16
N SER A 445 9.50 -22.24 16.29
CA SER A 445 8.42 -21.27 16.70
C SER A 445 7.82 -21.50 18.13
N PHE A 446 6.73 -20.93 18.71
CA PHE A 446 5.41 -20.32 18.32
C PHE A 446 4.90 -19.28 19.40
N PHE A 447 3.65 -18.85 19.74
CA PHE A 447 2.21 -19.24 19.52
C PHE A 447 1.18 -18.05 19.79
N GLU A 448 -0.08 -18.29 20.24
CA GLU A 448 -1.24 -17.34 20.40
C GLU A 448 -2.14 -17.60 21.68
N THR A 449 -3.36 -17.05 21.99
CA THR A 449 -4.29 -15.97 21.49
C THR A 449 -4.96 -15.19 22.70
N THR A 450 -6.27 -14.92 23.03
CA THR A 450 -7.67 -15.13 22.48
C THR A 450 -8.81 -14.27 23.20
N THR A 451 -9.51 -13.33 22.51
CA THR A 451 -10.99 -12.97 22.64
C THR A 451 -11.64 -12.46 24.00
N THR A 452 -12.93 -12.03 24.21
CA THR A 452 -14.24 -11.97 23.44
C THR A 452 -15.34 -11.02 24.04
N SER A 453 -16.37 -10.58 23.24
CA SER A 453 -17.83 -10.40 23.59
C SER A 453 -18.33 -9.12 24.34
N LYS A 454 -19.58 -8.59 24.29
CA LYS A 454 -20.70 -8.26 23.30
C LYS A 454 -21.88 -7.60 24.12
N LEU A 455 -23.11 -7.20 23.68
CA LEU A 455 -23.86 -7.25 22.39
C LEU A 455 -24.66 -5.92 22.08
N ALA A 456 -26.01 -5.84 22.21
CA ALA A 456 -26.91 -4.75 21.72
C ALA A 456 -27.79 -4.12 22.87
N GLU A 457 -29.03 -3.57 22.77
CA GLU A 457 -30.08 -3.42 21.71
C GLU A 457 -31.19 -2.36 22.08
N GLY A 458 -32.05 -1.91 21.14
CA GLY A 458 -33.31 -1.12 21.37
C GLY A 458 -33.49 0.19 20.57
N GLU A 459 -34.57 0.39 19.78
CA GLU A 459 -34.71 1.60 18.90
C GLU A 459 -34.88 2.94 19.63
N ALA A 460 -34.39 4.02 19.01
CA ALA A 460 -33.77 5.12 19.73
C ALA A 460 -33.85 6.47 19.00
N LYS A 461 -33.94 7.58 19.78
CA LYS A 461 -33.67 8.95 19.30
C LYS A 461 -32.29 9.07 18.64
N MET A 462 -31.98 10.08 17.83
CA MET A 462 -30.62 10.23 17.26
C MET A 462 -29.54 10.29 18.37
N SER A 463 -29.83 10.96 19.50
CA SER A 463 -29.02 10.88 20.71
C SER A 463 -28.78 9.45 21.17
N SER A 464 -29.87 8.71 21.39
CA SER A 464 -29.85 7.36 21.93
C SER A 464 -29.29 6.34 20.92
N TYR A 465 -29.36 6.62 19.61
CA TYR A 465 -28.78 5.87 18.51
C TYR A 465 -27.26 6.07 18.46
N ILE A 466 -26.79 7.31 18.63
CA ILE A 466 -25.36 7.61 18.84
C ILE A 466 -24.86 6.91 20.11
N LEU A 467 -25.58 6.99 21.24
CA LEU A 467 -25.23 6.26 22.46
C LEU A 467 -25.18 4.74 22.24
N LEU A 468 -26.13 4.17 21.50
CA LEU A 468 -26.10 2.75 21.14
C LEU A 468 -24.89 2.41 20.29
N ILE A 469 -24.51 3.24 19.32
CA ILE A 469 -23.30 3.09 18.52
C ILE A 469 -22.05 3.13 19.42
N LEU A 470 -21.94 4.10 20.34
CA LEU A 470 -20.83 4.16 21.29
C LEU A 470 -20.79 2.92 22.19
N GLU A 471 -21.90 2.56 22.83
CA GLU A 471 -22.04 1.34 23.64
C GLU A 471 -21.91 0.05 22.83
N HIS A 472 -21.94 0.10 21.50
CA HIS A 472 -21.64 -1.02 20.63
C HIS A 472 -20.14 -1.17 20.42
N PHE A 473 -19.44 -0.10 20.01
CA PHE A 473 -18.00 -0.14 19.77
C PHE A 473 -17.15 -0.17 21.06
N LYS A 474 -17.72 0.15 22.23
CA LYS A 474 -17.12 -0.14 23.55
C LYS A 474 -16.97 -1.65 23.85
N LYS A 475 -17.60 -2.54 23.08
CA LYS A 475 -17.53 -4.00 23.29
C LYS A 475 -16.39 -4.62 22.47
N PRO A 476 -15.62 -5.57 23.02
CA PRO A 476 -14.56 -6.24 22.29
C PRO A 476 -15.13 -7.09 21.14
N ASN A 477 -14.78 -6.71 19.91
CA ASN A 477 -15.23 -7.30 18.65
C ASN A 477 -16.74 -7.09 18.38
N PRO A 478 -17.15 -5.85 18.01
CA PRO A 478 -18.53 -5.47 17.71
C PRO A 478 -19.09 -6.18 16.48
N VAL A 479 -20.43 -6.33 16.42
CA VAL A 479 -21.14 -7.13 15.39
C VAL A 479 -22.50 -6.52 15.10
N GLY A 480 -22.66 -6.04 13.87
CA GLY A 480 -23.76 -5.24 13.35
C GLY A 480 -23.44 -3.75 13.38
N ILE A 481 -24.44 -2.93 13.05
CA ILE A 481 -24.52 -1.52 13.45
C ILE A 481 -25.88 -1.37 14.16
N PRO A 482 -25.94 -0.83 15.39
CA PRO A 482 -27.20 -0.64 16.11
C PRO A 482 -28.21 0.17 15.28
N GLY A 483 -29.48 -0.25 15.28
CA GLY A 483 -30.57 0.47 14.59
C GLY A 483 -30.49 0.49 13.06
N ALA A 484 -29.45 -0.07 12.43
CA ALA A 484 -29.41 -0.27 10.99
C ALA A 484 -30.51 -1.27 10.58
N LYS A 485 -31.52 -0.82 9.83
CA LYS A 485 -32.71 -1.61 9.47
C LYS A 485 -32.43 -2.61 8.33
N ILE A 486 -31.47 -3.49 8.57
CA ILE A 486 -31.17 -4.64 7.71
C ILE A 486 -32.34 -5.64 7.86
N PRO A 487 -33.04 -6.00 6.77
CA PRO A 487 -34.16 -6.92 6.82
C PRO A 487 -33.68 -8.32 7.26
N GLU A 488 -34.17 -8.77 8.40
CA GLU A 488 -33.78 -10.03 9.06
C GLU A 488 -35.07 -10.79 9.45
N PRO A 489 -35.50 -11.79 8.68
CA PRO A 489 -34.89 -12.26 7.43
C PRO A 489 -35.13 -11.36 6.22
N TYR A 490 -34.20 -11.41 5.26
CA TYR A 490 -34.40 -10.86 3.93
C TYR A 490 -35.13 -11.87 3.03
N TYR A 491 -36.30 -11.51 2.53
CA TYR A 491 -37.07 -12.37 1.63
C TYR A 491 -36.54 -12.29 0.19
N VAL A 492 -36.19 -13.44 -0.38
CA VAL A 492 -35.70 -13.58 -1.76
C VAL A 492 -36.85 -14.12 -2.62
N PRO A 493 -37.03 -13.63 -3.87
CA PRO A 493 -38.05 -14.13 -4.79
C PRO A 493 -38.04 -15.65 -4.98
N ASP A 494 -39.18 -16.22 -5.37
CA ASP A 494 -39.30 -17.66 -5.65
C ASP A 494 -38.31 -18.10 -6.74
N MET A 495 -37.25 -18.83 -6.36
CA MET A 495 -36.21 -19.29 -7.27
C MET A 495 -36.61 -20.62 -7.91
N LYS A 496 -36.55 -20.68 -9.24
CA LYS A 496 -36.74 -21.92 -10.01
C LYS A 496 -35.39 -22.39 -10.54
N GLN A 497 -35.00 -23.62 -10.22
CA GLN A 497 -33.88 -24.28 -10.91
C GLN A 497 -34.36 -25.55 -11.62
N SER A 498 -34.30 -25.49 -12.94
CA SER A 498 -34.50 -26.63 -13.84
C SER A 498 -33.21 -27.46 -13.87
N MET A 499 -33.34 -28.78 -13.82
CA MET A 499 -32.19 -29.69 -13.68
C MET A 499 -32.62 -31.10 -14.16
N SER A 500 -31.67 -32.00 -14.41
CA SER A 500 -31.85 -33.12 -15.36
C SER A 500 -32.94 -34.18 -15.06
N LEU A 501 -33.64 -34.15 -13.93
CA LEU A 501 -34.81 -35.02 -13.68
C LEU A 501 -36.02 -34.31 -13.04
N GLY A 502 -36.08 -32.97 -13.13
CA GLY A 502 -37.21 -32.23 -12.62
C GLY A 502 -36.98 -30.72 -12.51
N THR A 503 -37.75 -30.09 -11.64
CA THR A 503 -37.57 -28.69 -11.26
C THR A 503 -37.69 -28.56 -9.75
N MET A 504 -36.71 -27.91 -9.12
CA MET A 504 -36.89 -27.40 -7.77
C MET A 504 -37.38 -25.95 -7.84
N TYR A 505 -38.47 -25.70 -7.12
CA TYR A 505 -38.99 -24.37 -6.82
C TYR A 505 -38.69 -24.10 -5.35
N PHE A 506 -37.76 -23.20 -5.07
CA PHE A 506 -37.52 -22.67 -3.73
C PHE A 506 -38.50 -21.52 -3.52
N LYS A 507 -39.41 -21.68 -2.57
CA LYS A 507 -40.52 -20.77 -2.27
C LYS A 507 -40.39 -20.19 -0.87
N ASN A 508 -40.80 -18.93 -0.71
CA ASN A 508 -40.74 -18.21 0.57
C ASN A 508 -39.30 -18.23 1.15
N THR A 509 -38.29 -18.01 0.31
CA THR A 509 -36.88 -18.03 0.76
C THR A 509 -36.59 -16.81 1.62
N ALA A 510 -35.93 -17.02 2.75
CA ALA A 510 -35.72 -16.06 3.82
C ALA A 510 -34.27 -16.19 4.32
N VAL A 511 -33.47 -15.14 4.18
CA VAL A 511 -32.04 -15.13 4.52
C VAL A 511 -31.81 -14.45 5.86
N PHE A 512 -31.10 -15.15 6.75
CA PHE A 512 -30.79 -14.75 8.12
C PHE A 512 -29.28 -14.52 8.27
N GLY A 513 -28.88 -13.70 9.24
CA GLY A 513 -27.47 -13.42 9.58
C GLY A 513 -26.84 -12.26 8.81
N ILE A 514 -27.56 -11.62 7.88
CA ILE A 514 -27.07 -10.43 7.16
C ILE A 514 -26.82 -9.29 8.16
N SER A 515 -27.64 -9.19 9.21
CA SER A 515 -27.47 -8.26 10.33
C SER A 515 -26.19 -8.47 11.15
N LYS A 516 -25.52 -9.62 11.03
CA LYS A 516 -24.40 -10.07 11.90
C LYS A 516 -23.02 -9.86 11.28
N PHE A 517 -22.89 -8.82 10.44
CA PHE A 517 -21.60 -8.41 9.90
C PHE A 517 -20.71 -7.76 10.97
N ARG A 518 -19.41 -7.67 10.73
CA ARG A 518 -18.43 -6.97 11.57
C ARG A 518 -17.63 -6.04 10.68
N ILE A 519 -17.26 -4.87 11.16
CA ILE A 519 -16.30 -4.00 10.46
C ILE A 519 -14.89 -4.51 10.79
N LEU A 520 -14.11 -4.85 9.77
CA LEU A 520 -12.69 -5.20 9.90
C LEU A 520 -11.83 -3.94 9.72
N LYS A 521 -12.07 -3.21 8.62
CA LYS A 521 -11.45 -1.92 8.30
C LYS A 521 -12.46 -1.04 7.55
N VAL A 522 -12.44 0.27 7.79
CA VAL A 522 -12.87 1.28 6.81
C VAL A 522 -11.69 2.20 6.54
N ASP A 523 -11.50 2.57 5.29
CA ASP A 523 -10.41 3.42 4.84
C ASP A 523 -11.03 4.47 3.89
N ALA A 524 -11.15 5.71 4.35
CA ALA A 524 -11.77 6.79 3.61
C ALA A 524 -10.72 7.83 3.22
N GLU A 525 -10.29 7.80 1.97
CA GLU A 525 -9.36 8.77 1.40
C GLU A 525 -10.14 9.96 0.86
N ILE A 526 -10.23 11.02 1.67
CA ILE A 526 -10.96 12.25 1.35
C ILE A 526 -10.31 12.98 0.16
N GLY A 527 -9.03 12.71 -0.11
CA GLY A 527 -8.32 13.23 -1.28
C GLY A 527 -8.79 12.64 -2.62
N ALA A 528 -9.01 11.32 -2.66
CA ALA A 528 -9.53 10.60 -3.83
C ALA A 528 -11.07 10.54 -3.87
N MET A 529 -11.73 11.04 -2.82
CA MET A 529 -13.16 10.89 -2.56
C MET A 529 -13.59 9.42 -2.57
N GLU A 530 -12.74 8.53 -2.05
CA GLU A 530 -12.89 7.08 -2.16
C GLU A 530 -12.94 6.41 -0.78
N VAL A 531 -13.83 5.42 -0.63
CA VAL A 531 -14.00 4.66 0.62
C VAL A 531 -13.88 3.17 0.35
N HIS A 532 -12.91 2.53 0.97
CA HIS A 532 -12.83 1.07 1.10
C HIS A 532 -13.44 0.63 2.42
N ALA A 533 -14.23 -0.46 2.41
CA ALA A 533 -14.67 -1.13 3.62
C ALA A 533 -14.49 -2.65 3.49
N ALA A 534 -13.92 -3.26 4.51
CA ALA A 534 -13.83 -4.72 4.66
C ALA A 534 -14.73 -5.13 5.83
N LEU A 535 -15.72 -5.98 5.55
CA LEU A 535 -16.66 -6.52 6.53
C LEU A 535 -16.57 -8.06 6.58
N ALA A 536 -16.92 -8.67 7.72
CA ALA A 536 -17.02 -10.12 7.85
C ALA A 536 -18.39 -10.56 8.38
N ILE A 537 -18.99 -11.63 7.85
CA ILE A 537 -20.15 -12.31 8.46
C ILE A 537 -19.71 -13.73 8.82
N ASP A 538 -19.85 -14.09 10.11
CA ASP A 538 -19.44 -15.41 10.60
C ASP A 538 -20.24 -16.55 9.94
N VAL A 539 -21.58 -16.38 9.94
CA VAL A 539 -22.58 -17.33 9.42
C VAL A 539 -23.77 -16.56 8.84
N LEU A 540 -24.11 -16.84 7.59
CA LEU A 540 -25.34 -16.43 6.91
C LEU A 540 -26.15 -17.68 6.57
N GLN A 541 -27.45 -17.66 6.87
CA GLN A 541 -28.31 -18.84 6.78
C GLN A 541 -29.57 -18.56 5.94
N ALA A 542 -29.71 -19.19 4.77
CA ALA A 542 -30.94 -19.12 3.98
C ALA A 542 -31.89 -20.27 4.34
N ARG A 543 -33.14 -19.98 4.71
CA ARG A 543 -34.20 -20.97 4.97
C ARG A 543 -35.34 -20.76 3.99
N GLY A 544 -36.19 -21.76 3.78
CA GLY A 544 -37.41 -21.61 2.98
C GLY A 544 -38.11 -22.94 2.77
N ASN A 545 -39.08 -22.97 1.87
CA ASN A 545 -39.71 -24.21 1.40
C ASN A 545 -39.15 -24.60 0.03
N TYR A 546 -38.98 -25.88 -0.23
CA TYR A 546 -38.72 -26.39 -1.59
C TYR A 546 -39.92 -27.21 -2.07
N THR A 547 -40.16 -27.17 -3.37
CA THR A 547 -41.03 -28.12 -4.08
C THR A 547 -40.22 -28.72 -5.21
N MET A 548 -39.94 -30.01 -5.11
CA MET A 548 -39.19 -30.79 -6.08
C MET A 548 -40.19 -31.58 -6.94
N THR A 549 -40.55 -31.05 -8.10
CA THR A 549 -41.39 -31.75 -9.09
C THR A 549 -40.49 -32.54 -10.02
N THR A 550 -40.56 -33.87 -9.95
CA THR A 550 -39.84 -34.78 -10.84
C THR A 550 -40.77 -35.39 -11.88
N TRP A 551 -40.18 -36.13 -12.83
CA TRP A 551 -40.90 -36.90 -13.85
C TRP A 551 -41.86 -37.98 -13.29
N LEU A 552 -41.75 -38.35 -12.01
CA LEU A 552 -42.48 -39.48 -11.37
C LEU A 552 -43.24 -39.06 -10.10
N SER A 553 -42.78 -38.00 -9.41
CA SER A 553 -43.29 -37.63 -8.08
C SER A 553 -43.04 -36.16 -7.74
N LYS A 554 -43.84 -35.62 -6.81
CA LYS A 554 -43.67 -34.29 -6.23
C LYS A 554 -43.32 -34.42 -4.74
N VAL A 555 -42.17 -33.90 -4.33
CA VAL A 555 -41.78 -33.76 -2.92
C VAL A 555 -41.84 -32.29 -2.51
N GLN A 556 -42.19 -32.02 -1.26
CA GLN A 556 -42.19 -30.67 -0.69
C GLN A 556 -41.84 -30.70 0.79
N GLY A 557 -41.09 -29.71 1.26
CA GLY A 557 -40.66 -29.58 2.66
C GLY A 557 -39.84 -28.30 2.88
N PRO A 558 -39.37 -28.03 4.11
CA PRO A 558 -38.47 -26.92 4.35
C PRO A 558 -37.00 -27.29 4.02
N PHE A 559 -36.20 -26.27 3.69
CA PHE A 559 -34.76 -26.38 3.47
C PHE A 559 -33.99 -25.34 4.31
N THR A 560 -32.68 -25.53 4.44
CA THR A 560 -31.76 -24.59 5.09
C THR A 560 -30.39 -24.66 4.40
N VAL A 561 -29.72 -23.52 4.19
CA VAL A 561 -28.36 -23.38 3.67
C VAL A 561 -27.58 -22.57 4.69
N ASP A 562 -26.41 -23.05 5.11
CA ASP A 562 -25.49 -22.33 6.01
C ASP A 562 -24.19 -22.00 5.27
N VAL A 563 -23.87 -20.72 5.19
CA VAL A 563 -22.68 -20.15 4.53
C VAL A 563 -21.80 -19.54 5.61
N THR A 564 -20.50 -19.87 5.68
CA THR A 564 -19.64 -19.46 6.80
C THR A 564 -18.31 -18.84 6.36
N GLY A 565 -17.75 -18.00 7.23
CA GLY A 565 -16.50 -17.27 6.99
C GLY A 565 -16.62 -16.38 5.76
N ILE A 566 -17.63 -15.51 5.75
CA ILE A 566 -17.92 -14.60 4.65
C ILE A 566 -17.11 -13.32 4.83
N ILE A 567 -16.45 -12.87 3.78
CA ILE A 567 -15.78 -11.57 3.71
C ILE A 567 -16.48 -10.76 2.62
N ILE A 568 -16.90 -9.55 2.97
CA ILE A 568 -17.46 -8.57 2.04
C ILE A 568 -16.43 -7.46 1.88
N THR A 569 -16.02 -7.19 0.64
CA THR A 569 -15.20 -6.02 0.31
C THR A 569 -16.07 -5.04 -0.47
N ALA A 570 -16.07 -3.79 -0.04
CA ALA A 570 -16.73 -2.69 -0.72
C ALA A 570 -15.71 -1.59 -1.06
N ARG A 571 -15.83 -1.04 -2.26
CA ARG A 571 -15.19 0.20 -2.70
C ARG A 571 -16.30 1.13 -3.15
N ALA A 572 -16.38 2.33 -2.60
CA ALA A 572 -17.39 3.33 -2.94
C ALA A 572 -16.71 4.65 -3.26
N ASN A 573 -16.86 5.11 -4.50
CA ASN A 573 -16.39 6.43 -4.91
C ASN A 573 -17.51 7.46 -4.74
N LEU A 574 -17.15 8.65 -4.24
CA LEU A 574 -18.02 9.81 -4.17
C LEU A 574 -17.59 10.83 -5.23
N GLY A 575 -18.53 11.60 -5.75
CA GLY A 575 -18.20 12.68 -6.69
C GLY A 575 -19.37 13.63 -6.91
N VAL A 576 -19.06 14.81 -7.43
CA VAL A 576 -20.04 15.89 -7.65
C VAL A 576 -20.87 15.60 -8.91
N GLU A 577 -22.19 15.58 -8.79
CA GLU A 577 -23.11 15.49 -9.94
C GLU A 577 -23.41 16.89 -10.51
N ARG A 578 -24.11 16.94 -11.66
CA ARG A 578 -24.32 18.19 -12.44
C ARG A 578 -25.14 19.28 -11.72
N ASP A 579 -25.76 18.95 -10.59
CA ASP A 579 -26.50 19.86 -9.71
C ASP A 579 -25.62 20.48 -8.60
N GLY A 580 -24.32 20.14 -8.57
CA GLY A 580 -23.37 20.55 -7.54
C GLY A 580 -23.39 19.69 -6.28
N LYS A 581 -24.17 18.60 -6.24
CA LYS A 581 -24.30 17.74 -5.06
C LYS A 581 -23.30 16.60 -5.06
N LEU A 582 -22.76 16.30 -3.88
CA LEU A 582 -21.94 15.11 -3.67
C LEU A 582 -22.81 13.84 -3.64
N ARG A 583 -22.48 12.85 -4.46
CA ARG A 583 -23.22 11.58 -4.59
C ARG A 583 -22.28 10.38 -4.56
N ALA A 584 -22.79 9.26 -4.09
CA ALA A 584 -22.15 7.95 -4.28
C ALA A 584 -22.29 7.51 -5.74
N GLN A 585 -21.15 7.27 -6.37
CA GLN A 585 -21.00 6.89 -7.77
C GLN A 585 -20.82 5.37 -7.89
N ASP A 586 -19.65 4.90 -8.33
CA ASP A 586 -19.36 3.48 -8.44
C ASP A 586 -19.15 2.85 -7.05
N ILE A 587 -20.15 2.07 -6.61
CA ILE A 587 -20.05 1.18 -5.46
C ILE A 587 -19.83 -0.25 -5.96
N ILE A 588 -18.60 -0.74 -5.85
CA ILE A 588 -18.23 -2.12 -6.16
C ILE A 588 -18.26 -2.91 -4.85
N ILE A 589 -19.16 -3.88 -4.74
CA ILE A 589 -19.25 -4.80 -3.59
C ILE A 589 -19.01 -6.23 -4.09
N ASP A 590 -18.05 -6.93 -3.51
CA ASP A 590 -17.89 -8.38 -3.68
C ASP A 590 -18.02 -9.12 -2.34
N ILE A 591 -18.34 -10.41 -2.43
CA ILE A 591 -18.63 -11.30 -1.30
C ILE A 591 -17.95 -12.64 -1.58
N GLY A 592 -16.89 -12.95 -0.83
CA GLY A 592 -16.29 -14.28 -0.74
C GLY A 592 -16.78 -15.04 0.49
N PHE A 593 -16.62 -16.37 0.51
CA PHE A 593 -16.98 -17.21 1.66
C PHE A 593 -16.04 -18.41 1.79
N THR A 594 -15.95 -18.98 3.00
CA THR A 594 -15.02 -20.08 3.31
C THR A 594 -15.66 -21.45 3.12
N THR A 595 -16.88 -21.68 3.63
CA THR A 595 -17.62 -22.94 3.41
C THR A 595 -19.11 -22.72 3.21
N ILE A 596 -19.78 -23.72 2.62
CA ILE A 596 -21.22 -23.74 2.44
C ILE A 596 -21.79 -25.15 2.63
N SER A 597 -22.94 -25.27 3.29
CA SER A 597 -23.66 -26.52 3.54
C SER A 597 -25.17 -26.33 3.39
N MET A 598 -25.92 -27.42 3.21
CA MET A 598 -27.37 -27.37 2.96
C MET A 598 -28.07 -28.61 3.51
N ASN A 599 -29.32 -28.45 3.93
CA ASN A 599 -30.18 -29.47 4.52
C ASN A 599 -31.60 -29.38 3.92
N PHE A 600 -32.25 -30.53 3.75
CA PHE A 600 -33.60 -30.67 3.20
C PHE A 600 -34.44 -31.60 4.08
N GLN A 601 -35.51 -31.09 4.68
CA GLN A 601 -36.42 -31.90 5.51
C GLN A 601 -37.56 -32.50 4.66
N ASN A 602 -38.24 -33.50 5.21
CA ASN A 602 -39.35 -34.25 4.58
C ASN A 602 -39.02 -34.87 3.19
N ALA A 603 -37.74 -35.01 2.86
CA ALA A 603 -37.29 -35.54 1.57
C ALA A 603 -37.49 -37.07 1.42
N GLY A 604 -37.69 -37.80 2.52
CA GLY A 604 -37.93 -39.25 2.52
C GLY A 604 -36.82 -40.05 1.82
N PHE A 605 -37.20 -41.04 1.01
CA PHE A 605 -36.28 -41.81 0.16
C PHE A 605 -35.45 -40.91 -0.79
N LEU A 606 -35.98 -39.75 -1.16
CA LEU A 606 -35.32 -38.79 -2.05
C LEU A 606 -34.35 -37.86 -1.28
N GLY A 607 -34.23 -38.00 0.05
CA GLY A 607 -33.30 -37.25 0.90
C GLY A 607 -31.83 -37.55 0.63
N GLY A 608 -31.44 -38.83 0.57
CA GLY A 608 -30.08 -39.21 0.14
C GLY A 608 -29.75 -38.73 -1.29
N MET A 609 -30.79 -38.58 -2.11
CA MET A 609 -30.70 -38.12 -3.49
C MET A 609 -30.61 -36.58 -3.64
N LEU A 610 -30.91 -35.84 -2.58
CA LEU A 610 -30.62 -34.40 -2.42
C LEU A 610 -29.28 -34.18 -1.70
N GLN A 611 -28.94 -35.01 -0.71
CA GLN A 611 -27.67 -34.93 0.04
C GLN A 611 -26.43 -35.03 -0.85
N GLY A 612 -26.42 -35.90 -1.88
CA GLY A 612 -25.28 -36.00 -2.82
C GLY A 612 -24.99 -34.73 -3.64
N VAL A 613 -25.84 -33.70 -3.51
CA VAL A 613 -25.89 -32.50 -4.33
C VAL A 613 -25.78 -31.22 -3.49
N VAL A 614 -25.86 -31.37 -2.17
CA VAL A 614 -25.98 -30.29 -1.17
C VAL A 614 -24.94 -29.19 -1.37
N ASN A 615 -23.69 -29.53 -1.66
CA ASN A 615 -22.63 -28.53 -1.85
C ASN A 615 -22.94 -27.63 -3.07
N SER A 616 -23.30 -28.22 -4.21
CA SER A 616 -23.64 -27.48 -5.43
C SER A 616 -25.01 -26.81 -5.39
N MET A 617 -25.96 -27.31 -4.60
CA MET A 617 -27.23 -26.62 -4.35
C MET A 617 -27.06 -25.45 -3.37
N GLY A 618 -26.17 -25.58 -2.38
CA GLY A 618 -25.71 -24.49 -1.54
C GLY A 618 -25.11 -23.38 -2.39
N THR A 619 -24.09 -23.67 -3.19
CA THR A 619 -23.47 -22.70 -4.11
C THR A 619 -24.50 -22.10 -5.07
N PHE A 620 -25.35 -22.91 -5.73
CA PHE A 620 -26.42 -22.37 -6.60
C PHE A 620 -27.39 -21.44 -5.87
N VAL A 621 -27.82 -21.79 -4.64
CA VAL A 621 -28.73 -20.95 -3.86
C VAL A 621 -28.00 -19.67 -3.42
N PHE A 622 -26.74 -19.74 -3.01
CA PHE A 622 -25.94 -18.55 -2.70
C PHE A 622 -25.72 -17.68 -3.95
N ASP A 623 -25.35 -18.23 -5.10
CA ASP A 623 -25.15 -17.50 -6.35
C ASP A 623 -26.44 -16.93 -6.93
N SER A 624 -27.59 -17.55 -6.63
CA SER A 624 -28.91 -16.99 -6.97
C SER A 624 -29.31 -15.87 -6.02
N ILE A 625 -28.94 -15.97 -4.74
CA ILE A 625 -29.22 -14.98 -3.69
C ILE A 625 -28.25 -13.79 -3.78
N LYS A 626 -26.98 -13.99 -4.16
CA LYS A 626 -25.91 -12.98 -4.19
C LYS A 626 -26.29 -11.77 -5.06
N PRO A 627 -26.88 -11.89 -6.26
CA PRO A 627 -27.42 -10.75 -7.01
C PRO A 627 -28.52 -9.98 -6.29
N TYR A 628 -29.39 -10.63 -5.51
CA TYR A 628 -30.42 -9.94 -4.73
C TYR A 628 -29.83 -9.23 -3.51
N ILE A 629 -28.96 -9.91 -2.74
CA ILE A 629 -28.25 -9.27 -1.60
C ILE A 629 -27.36 -8.13 -2.09
N LEU A 630 -26.61 -8.31 -3.18
CA LEU A 630 -25.76 -7.26 -3.75
C LEU A 630 -26.59 -6.11 -4.32
N LYS A 631 -27.71 -6.36 -4.99
CA LYS A 631 -28.59 -5.29 -5.47
C LYS A 631 -29.23 -4.54 -4.31
N GLU A 632 -29.74 -5.25 -3.29
CA GLU A 632 -30.31 -4.66 -2.08
C GLU A 632 -29.27 -3.84 -1.32
N ALA A 633 -28.06 -4.37 -1.15
CA ALA A 633 -26.95 -3.70 -0.47
C ALA A 633 -26.42 -2.52 -1.29
N TYR A 634 -26.27 -2.64 -2.62
CA TYR A 634 -25.89 -1.54 -3.50
C TYR A 634 -26.94 -0.43 -3.46
N THR A 635 -28.22 -0.76 -3.65
CA THR A 635 -29.30 0.23 -3.63
C THR A 635 -29.44 0.85 -2.25
N LYS A 636 -29.46 0.09 -1.14
CA LYS A 636 -29.55 0.69 0.21
C LYS A 636 -28.28 1.43 0.65
N ALA A 637 -27.09 0.99 0.24
CA ALA A 637 -25.87 1.75 0.51
C ALA A 637 -25.89 3.06 -0.31
N ARG A 638 -26.19 3.01 -1.61
CA ARG A 638 -26.29 4.21 -2.44
C ARG A 638 -27.40 5.14 -1.97
N ASP A 639 -28.57 4.63 -1.63
CA ASP A 639 -29.73 5.41 -1.18
C ASP A 639 -29.50 6.00 0.22
N GLU A 640 -29.01 5.24 1.20
CA GLU A 640 -28.75 5.78 2.54
C GLU A 640 -27.49 6.67 2.56
N ILE A 641 -26.45 6.41 1.75
CA ILE A 641 -25.33 7.35 1.56
C ILE A 641 -25.83 8.63 0.87
N ASN A 642 -26.55 8.54 -0.25
CA ASN A 642 -27.05 9.73 -0.96
C ASN A 642 -28.06 10.52 -0.13
N LYS A 643 -28.90 9.83 0.65
CA LYS A 643 -29.80 10.46 1.61
C LYS A 643 -29.02 11.08 2.76
N LYS A 644 -27.98 10.45 3.32
CA LYS A 644 -27.14 11.08 4.34
C LYS A 644 -26.36 12.27 3.78
N LEU A 645 -25.94 12.23 2.51
CA LEU A 645 -25.32 13.37 1.83
C LEU A 645 -26.34 14.48 1.52
N ASP A 646 -27.61 14.19 1.25
CA ASP A 646 -28.67 15.21 1.19
C ASP A 646 -29.07 15.75 2.58
N ASP A 647 -29.23 14.88 3.58
CA ASP A 647 -29.54 15.21 4.98
C ASP A 647 -28.44 16.11 5.59
N ILE A 648 -27.17 15.90 5.19
CA ILE A 648 -26.01 16.63 5.73
C ILE A 648 -25.65 17.83 4.86
N ALA A 649 -25.53 17.65 3.54
CA ALA A 649 -24.95 18.61 2.58
C ALA A 649 -25.86 18.96 1.40
N GLY A 650 -27.14 18.55 1.42
CA GLY A 650 -28.08 18.75 0.30
C GLY A 650 -28.51 20.21 0.06
N ASP A 651 -28.08 21.12 0.91
CA ASP A 651 -28.19 22.58 0.79
C ASP A 651 -26.90 23.25 0.27
N MET A 652 -25.81 22.50 0.12
CA MET A 652 -24.55 22.96 -0.44
C MET A 652 -24.41 22.55 -1.91
N GLN A 653 -23.97 23.51 -2.73
CA GLN A 653 -23.49 23.25 -4.08
C GLN A 653 -21.98 23.39 -4.10
N PHE A 654 -21.28 22.28 -4.29
CA PHE A 654 -19.83 22.28 -4.45
C PHE A 654 -19.48 22.69 -5.88
N PRO A 655 -18.61 23.68 -6.09
CA PRO A 655 -18.01 23.92 -7.40
C PRO A 655 -17.29 22.64 -7.85
N ASN A 656 -17.35 22.32 -9.16
CA ASN A 656 -16.68 21.14 -9.73
C ASN A 656 -15.13 21.17 -9.62
N SER A 657 -14.56 22.19 -8.96
CA SER A 657 -13.13 22.50 -8.86
C SER A 657 -12.61 22.63 -7.42
N ILE A 658 -13.45 22.52 -6.38
CA ILE A 658 -13.04 22.73 -4.97
C ILE A 658 -13.62 21.64 -4.06
N SER A 659 -12.81 21.06 -3.16
CA SER A 659 -13.29 20.03 -2.23
C SER A 659 -14.13 20.64 -1.10
N PRO A 660 -15.16 19.93 -0.58
CA PRO A 660 -15.84 20.32 0.67
C PRO A 660 -14.87 20.59 1.84
N LEU A 661 -13.72 19.90 1.82
CA LEU A 661 -12.65 20.00 2.80
C LEU A 661 -11.91 21.35 2.74
N ASP A 662 -11.72 21.91 1.55
CA ASP A 662 -11.00 23.18 1.35
C ASP A 662 -11.83 24.37 1.83
N MET A 663 -13.17 24.25 1.79
CA MET A 663 -14.10 25.20 2.40
C MET A 663 -14.05 25.17 3.94
N VAL A 664 -13.94 23.99 4.56
CA VAL A 664 -13.73 23.85 6.02
C VAL A 664 -12.39 24.45 6.43
N ILE A 665 -11.35 24.26 5.62
CA ILE A 665 -10.06 24.93 5.79
C ILE A 665 -10.24 26.45 5.71
N ALA A 666 -10.94 26.98 4.70
CA ALA A 666 -11.17 28.42 4.53
C ALA A 666 -11.93 29.06 5.71
N ASP A 667 -12.93 28.40 6.30
CA ASP A 667 -13.60 28.89 7.51
C ASP A 667 -12.69 28.83 8.75
N ALA A 668 -11.82 27.82 8.85
CA ALA A 668 -10.79 27.78 9.88
C ALA A 668 -9.74 28.91 9.72
N ARG A 669 -9.41 29.32 8.48
CA ARG A 669 -8.55 30.50 8.23
C ARG A 669 -9.16 31.77 8.82
N LYS A 670 -10.44 32.03 8.50
CA LYS A 670 -11.22 33.14 9.08
C LYS A 670 -11.20 33.07 10.60
N LYS A 671 -11.31 31.87 11.18
CA LYS A 671 -11.32 31.72 12.65
C LYS A 671 -9.97 32.03 13.31
N VAL A 672 -8.85 31.71 12.66
CA VAL A 672 -7.50 32.12 13.12
C VAL A 672 -7.35 33.65 13.09
N GLN A 673 -7.91 34.31 12.08
CA GLN A 673 -7.95 35.78 11.98
C GLN A 673 -8.88 36.41 13.04
N GLU A 674 -10.09 35.89 13.24
CA GLU A 674 -11.03 36.33 14.31
C GLU A 674 -10.44 36.19 15.73
N MET A 675 -9.51 35.25 15.93
CA MET A 675 -8.85 35.02 17.22
C MET A 675 -7.59 35.87 17.42
N GLU A 676 -7.29 36.81 16.51
CA GLU A 676 -6.07 37.64 16.51
C GLU A 676 -4.78 36.79 16.57
N MET A 677 -4.82 35.57 16.03
CA MET A 677 -3.67 34.66 15.96
C MET A 677 -2.86 34.80 14.65
N ASP A 678 -3.19 35.80 13.84
CA ASP A 678 -2.43 36.22 12.67
C ASP A 678 -2.55 37.75 12.56
N PRO A 679 -1.51 38.54 12.93
CA PRO A 679 -0.16 38.14 13.34
C PRO A 679 -0.08 37.42 14.70
N TYR A 680 0.66 36.31 14.76
CA TYR A 680 0.98 35.61 16.02
C TYR A 680 2.24 36.19 16.68
N LYS A 681 2.22 36.46 17.99
CA LYS A 681 3.44 36.78 18.76
C LYS A 681 4.10 35.50 19.29
N ILE A 682 5.25 35.14 18.73
CA ILE A 682 6.13 34.10 19.27
C ILE A 682 6.78 34.62 20.57
N LYS A 683 7.03 33.71 21.52
CA LYS A 683 7.71 34.05 22.78
C LYS A 683 9.12 34.58 22.52
N ASP A 684 9.50 35.60 23.29
CA ASP A 684 10.86 36.13 23.28
C ASP A 684 11.85 35.00 23.66
N TYR A 685 12.90 34.82 22.87
CA TYR A 685 13.86 33.71 22.94
C TYR A 685 15.26 34.25 23.27
N ASN A 686 15.85 33.75 24.36
CA ASN A 686 17.18 34.14 24.80
C ASN A 686 18.10 32.92 24.82
N THR A 687 19.20 32.98 24.07
CA THR A 687 20.27 31.99 24.08
C THR A 687 21.62 32.66 24.32
N THR A 688 22.51 31.97 25.05
CA THR A 688 23.87 32.46 25.32
C THR A 688 24.86 31.83 24.35
N ALA A 689 25.13 32.55 23.27
CA ALA A 689 26.07 32.23 22.21
C ALA A 689 27.52 32.57 22.62
N SER A 690 28.12 31.70 23.43
CA SER A 690 29.44 31.92 24.06
C SER A 690 29.50 33.21 24.90
N ILE A 691 30.12 34.30 24.45
CA ILE A 691 30.10 35.61 25.15
C ILE A 691 28.90 36.50 24.78
N PHE A 692 28.12 36.11 23.77
CA PHE A 692 27.02 36.90 23.22
C PHE A 692 25.70 36.38 23.77
N THR A 693 24.98 37.19 24.54
CA THR A 693 23.58 36.90 24.86
C THR A 693 22.74 37.39 23.69
N ILE A 694 22.09 36.46 22.98
CA ILE A 694 21.22 36.74 21.84
C ILE A 694 19.78 36.69 22.34
N THR A 695 19.12 37.85 22.37
CA THR A 695 17.71 37.97 22.75
C THR A 695 16.88 38.35 21.54
N LEU A 696 16.14 37.39 20.98
CA LEU A 696 15.07 37.66 20.03
C LEU A 696 13.84 38.07 20.84
N SER A 697 13.27 39.24 20.56
CA SER A 697 12.07 39.72 21.25
C SER A 697 11.10 40.36 20.27
N HIS A 698 9.83 40.47 20.66
CA HIS A 698 8.78 41.01 19.79
C HIS A 698 8.75 40.30 18.43
N THR A 699 8.94 38.98 18.45
CA THR A 699 8.87 38.13 17.27
C THR A 699 7.41 37.94 16.87
N TRP A 700 7.02 38.48 15.72
CA TRP A 700 5.69 38.36 15.14
C TRP A 700 5.76 37.62 13.81
N VAL A 701 4.79 36.75 13.53
CA VAL A 701 4.65 36.04 12.25
C VAL A 701 3.26 36.30 11.67
N THR A 702 3.21 36.75 10.42
CA THR A 702 2.01 36.99 9.61
C THR A 702 1.83 35.93 8.52
N GLY A 703 0.57 35.71 8.14
CA GLY A 703 0.18 34.75 7.11
C GLY A 703 -0.06 33.33 7.64
N ILE A 704 -0.06 33.11 8.95
CA ILE A 704 -0.36 31.79 9.55
C ILE A 704 -1.75 31.30 9.11
N SER A 705 -2.70 32.22 8.90
CA SER A 705 -4.03 31.94 8.34
C SER A 705 -4.03 31.55 6.85
N SER A 706 -2.88 31.47 6.16
CA SER A 706 -2.78 31.00 4.77
C SER A 706 -2.74 29.46 4.61
N PHE A 707 -3.03 28.71 5.66
CA PHE A 707 -2.92 27.25 5.65
C PHE A 707 -3.87 26.60 4.63
N HIS A 708 -3.33 25.69 3.82
CA HIS A 708 -3.99 24.89 2.80
C HIS A 708 -3.66 23.42 3.02
N ARG A 709 -4.43 22.53 2.39
CA ARG A 709 -4.10 21.11 2.34
C ARG A 709 -2.90 20.90 1.42
N VAL A 710 -1.92 20.11 1.86
CA VAL A 710 -0.70 19.79 1.07
C VAL A 710 -0.68 18.33 0.63
N GLY A 711 -1.00 17.40 1.54
CA GLY A 711 -1.06 15.97 1.25
C GLY A 711 -2.47 15.39 1.20
N ASN A 712 -2.58 14.06 1.27
CA ASN A 712 -3.88 13.40 1.38
C ASN A 712 -4.39 13.38 2.82
N ILE A 713 -5.72 13.51 2.96
CA ILE A 713 -6.41 13.43 4.25
C ILE A 713 -7.16 12.11 4.28
N THR A 714 -6.85 11.26 5.26
CA THR A 714 -7.42 9.91 5.38
C THR A 714 -8.09 9.72 6.74
N LEU A 715 -9.24 9.04 6.73
CA LEU A 715 -9.97 8.60 7.92
C LEU A 715 -9.99 7.07 7.93
N ILE A 716 -9.14 6.48 8.76
CA ILE A 716 -8.94 5.04 8.85
C ILE A 716 -9.61 4.52 10.13
N LEU A 717 -10.67 3.73 10.00
CA LEU A 717 -11.20 2.93 11.09
C LEU A 717 -10.56 1.53 11.04
N GLU A 718 -9.62 1.29 11.96
CA GLU A 718 -8.98 -0.01 12.15
C GLU A 718 -8.81 -0.31 13.64
N ASN A 719 -8.86 -1.58 14.05
CA ASN A 719 -8.68 -2.00 15.45
C ASN A 719 -9.59 -1.25 16.46
N ASN A 720 -10.80 -0.87 16.04
CA ASN A 720 -11.76 -0.03 16.78
C ASN A 720 -11.21 1.36 17.18
N THR A 721 -10.26 1.90 16.41
CA THR A 721 -9.77 3.27 16.52
C THR A 721 -10.07 4.00 15.21
N VAL A 722 -10.66 5.19 15.29
CA VAL A 722 -10.66 6.13 14.16
C VAL A 722 -9.35 6.88 14.22
N ILE A 723 -8.49 6.64 13.24
CA ILE A 723 -7.27 7.38 12.98
C ILE A 723 -7.62 8.43 11.93
N ALA A 724 -7.28 9.68 12.21
CA ALA A 724 -7.44 10.80 11.30
C ALA A 724 -6.05 11.38 11.04
N ASP A 725 -5.60 11.26 9.79
CA ASP A 725 -4.27 11.65 9.33
C ASP A 725 -4.42 12.83 8.36
N PHE A 726 -3.81 13.95 8.71
CA PHE A 726 -3.98 15.23 8.03
C PHE A 726 -2.63 15.84 7.66
N GLU A 727 -2.47 16.31 6.43
CA GLU A 727 -1.27 17.02 5.98
C GLU A 727 -1.63 18.42 5.46
N ILE A 728 -1.24 19.43 6.23
CA ILE A 728 -1.62 20.84 6.08
C ILE A 728 -0.33 21.67 6.01
N GLY A 729 -0.29 22.72 5.20
CA GLY A 729 0.83 23.67 5.19
C GLY A 729 0.44 25.09 4.84
N THR A 730 1.26 26.07 5.22
CA THR A 730 1.02 27.49 4.95
C THR A 730 1.56 27.89 3.57
N GLN A 731 1.04 28.98 3.01
CA GLN A 731 1.76 29.72 1.97
C GLN A 731 2.94 30.48 2.61
N ARG A 732 3.59 31.36 1.83
CA ARG A 732 4.77 32.11 2.27
C ARG A 732 4.46 33.08 3.41
N LEU A 733 4.81 32.68 4.62
CA LEU A 733 4.71 33.50 5.82
C LEU A 733 5.65 34.69 5.74
N GLN A 734 5.29 35.76 6.43
CA GLN A 734 6.17 36.90 6.71
C GLN A 734 6.32 37.06 8.22
N GLY A 735 7.28 37.83 8.66
CA GLY A 735 7.48 38.05 10.08
C GLY A 735 8.40 39.22 10.37
N THR A 736 8.39 39.66 11.62
CA THR A 736 9.33 40.64 12.15
C THR A 736 9.86 40.18 13.49
N THR A 737 11.09 40.54 13.83
CA THR A 737 11.62 40.37 15.17
C THR A 737 12.50 41.55 15.52
N GLN A 738 12.47 41.95 16.79
CA GLN A 738 13.59 42.68 17.37
C GLN A 738 14.64 41.65 17.78
N TRP A 739 15.90 42.05 17.72
CA TRP A 739 17.02 41.28 18.25
C TRP A 739 17.89 42.22 19.07
N ASP A 740 18.39 41.75 20.21
CA ASP A 740 19.57 42.31 20.89
C ASP A 740 20.67 41.26 20.91
N ILE A 741 21.90 41.71 20.65
CA ILE A 741 23.12 40.93 20.80
C ILE A 741 24.00 41.69 21.79
N SER A 742 24.18 41.12 22.99
CA SER A 742 24.95 41.72 24.08
C SER A 742 26.18 40.88 24.42
N ALA A 743 27.36 41.47 24.23
CA ALA A 743 28.66 40.82 24.42
C ALA A 743 29.31 41.17 25.77
N ILE A 744 30.18 40.28 26.26
CA ILE A 744 31.06 40.49 27.42
C ILE A 744 30.27 40.98 28.65
N GLY A 745 29.27 40.21 29.07
CA GLY A 745 28.45 40.52 30.24
C GLY A 745 27.58 41.79 30.09
N GLY A 746 27.25 42.19 28.86
CA GLY A 746 26.43 43.36 28.56
C GLY A 746 27.19 44.67 28.36
N LEU A 747 28.53 44.64 28.35
CA LEU A 747 29.36 45.84 28.12
C LEU A 747 29.25 46.39 26.69
N ILE A 748 28.86 45.57 25.72
CA ILE A 748 28.60 45.99 24.33
C ILE A 748 27.28 45.36 23.89
N SER A 749 26.19 46.11 23.85
CA SER A 749 24.91 45.68 23.27
C SER A 749 24.64 46.34 21.92
N ARG A 750 23.96 45.61 21.04
CA ARG A 750 23.41 46.11 19.77
C ARG A 750 22.04 45.50 19.57
N ALA A 751 21.03 46.36 19.55
CA ALA A 751 19.68 46.00 19.18
C ALA A 751 19.33 46.49 17.76
N GLY A 752 18.45 45.77 17.08
CA GLY A 752 17.92 46.13 15.77
C GLY A 752 16.58 45.45 15.47
N SER A 753 16.03 45.75 14.30
CA SER A 753 14.78 45.18 13.81
C SER A 753 14.98 44.50 12.47
N THR A 754 14.30 43.38 12.29
CA THR A 754 14.49 42.49 11.15
C THR A 754 13.14 41.99 10.66
N SER A 755 12.92 42.03 9.35
CA SER A 755 11.82 41.30 8.70
C SER A 755 12.32 39.98 8.13
N PHE A 756 11.47 38.96 8.10
CA PHE A 756 11.76 37.67 7.50
C PHE A 756 10.57 37.13 6.71
N SER A 757 10.81 36.14 5.86
CA SER A 757 9.77 35.37 5.19
C SER A 757 10.15 33.91 5.12
N ILE A 758 9.17 33.04 5.39
CA ILE A 758 9.30 31.59 5.41
C ILE A 758 8.56 31.07 4.20
N GLU A 759 9.19 30.24 3.38
CA GLU A 759 8.62 29.72 2.12
C GLU A 759 7.28 28.99 2.33
N TYR A 760 7.23 28.12 3.33
CA TYR A 760 6.03 27.45 3.86
C TYR A 760 6.35 26.88 5.26
N ILE A 761 5.32 26.52 6.02
CA ILE A 761 5.43 25.55 7.13
C ILE A 761 4.42 24.43 6.83
N SER A 762 4.89 23.20 6.72
CA SER A 762 4.09 21.98 6.51
C SER A 762 4.00 21.19 7.82
N GLY A 763 2.90 20.46 8.00
CA GLY A 763 2.63 19.70 9.20
C GLY A 763 1.71 18.51 8.93
N ARG A 764 2.22 17.30 9.18
CA ARG A 764 1.41 16.08 9.24
C ARG A 764 1.00 15.80 10.68
N MET A 765 -0.30 15.72 10.92
CA MET A 765 -0.89 15.50 12.23
C MET A 765 -1.71 14.20 12.23
N ILE A 766 -1.33 13.26 13.08
CA ILE A 766 -2.04 11.97 13.25
C ILE A 766 -2.78 11.99 14.59
N LEU A 767 -4.11 11.99 14.54
CA LEU A 767 -4.99 11.90 15.71
C LEU A 767 -5.64 10.52 15.79
N GLY A 768 -5.64 9.90 16.96
CA GLY A 768 -6.33 8.64 17.21
C GLY A 768 -7.45 8.79 18.23
N GLN A 769 -8.71 8.59 17.83
CA GLN A 769 -9.83 8.42 18.74
C GLN A 769 -10.23 6.94 18.81
N PRO A 770 -9.97 6.24 19.93
CA PRO A 770 -10.58 4.94 20.17
C PRO A 770 -12.12 5.06 20.17
N LEU A 771 -12.83 4.15 19.50
CA LEU A 771 -14.31 4.17 19.51
C LEU A 771 -14.89 3.85 20.89
N ASP A 772 -14.08 3.30 21.80
CA ASP A 772 -14.34 3.33 23.23
C ASP A 772 -14.13 4.75 23.78
N THR A 773 -15.18 5.56 23.78
CA THR A 773 -15.16 6.97 24.20
C THR A 773 -14.87 7.23 25.67
N ARG A 774 -14.69 6.17 26.49
CA ARG A 774 -14.11 6.28 27.84
C ARG A 774 -12.59 6.51 27.78
N LYS A 775 -11.96 6.13 26.66
CA LYS A 775 -10.58 6.46 26.34
C LYS A 775 -10.54 7.84 25.70
N LYS A 776 -9.55 8.63 26.12
CA LYS A 776 -9.31 9.97 25.59
C LYS A 776 -8.80 9.90 24.14
N PRO A 777 -8.96 10.98 23.36
CA PRO A 777 -8.26 11.11 22.09
C PRO A 777 -6.75 11.20 22.35
N GLU A 778 -5.99 10.45 21.55
CA GLU A 778 -4.54 10.37 21.57
C GLU A 778 -3.96 11.18 20.42
N PHE A 779 -3.11 12.15 20.75
CA PHE A 779 -2.26 12.81 19.78
C PHE A 779 -1.10 11.85 19.43
N ARG A 780 -1.12 11.25 18.24
CA ARG A 780 -0.20 10.14 17.90
C ARG A 780 1.09 10.61 17.28
N ASN A 781 1.03 11.56 16.34
CA ASN A 781 2.24 12.16 15.79
C ASN A 781 2.04 13.59 15.31
N LEU A 782 3.13 14.36 15.31
CA LEU A 782 3.28 15.62 14.60
C LEU A 782 4.63 15.61 13.89
N ASP A 783 4.61 15.54 12.58
CA ASP A 783 5.79 15.75 11.73
C ASP A 783 5.68 17.19 11.19
N LEU A 784 6.51 18.11 11.68
CA LEU A 784 6.60 19.48 11.16
C LEU A 784 7.80 19.65 10.24
N GLU A 785 7.60 20.39 9.16
CA GLU A 785 8.64 20.84 8.24
C GLU A 785 8.50 22.35 7.98
N ILE A 786 9.63 23.00 7.71
CA ILE A 786 9.71 24.44 7.50
C ILE A 786 10.53 24.67 6.23
N GLY A 787 9.98 25.37 5.24
CA GLY A 787 10.67 25.73 3.99
C GLY A 787 11.83 26.72 4.21
N ASN A 788 12.34 27.34 3.15
CA ASN A 788 13.47 28.26 3.28
C ASN A 788 13.09 29.54 4.03
N ILE A 789 13.99 30.03 4.91
CA ILE A 789 13.80 31.29 5.66
C ILE A 789 14.72 32.36 5.08
N GLN A 790 14.13 33.39 4.48
CA GLN A 790 14.81 34.57 3.95
C GLN A 790 14.67 35.73 4.95
N VAL A 791 15.70 36.56 5.09
CA VAL A 791 15.77 37.56 6.18
C VAL A 791 16.32 38.91 5.68
N ARG A 792 15.77 40.03 6.16
CA ARG A 792 16.06 41.42 5.74
C ARG A 792 16.19 42.33 6.96
N PHE A 793 17.23 43.16 6.99
CA PHE A 793 17.65 43.90 8.19
C PHE A 793 17.50 45.41 8.02
N ASP A 794 16.80 46.04 8.96
CA ASP A 794 16.62 47.48 9.02
C ASP A 794 17.43 48.07 10.19
N GLY A 795 18.28 49.05 9.88
CA GLY A 795 19.12 49.74 10.87
C GLY A 795 20.51 49.12 11.15
N ALA A 796 20.93 48.08 10.43
CA ALA A 796 22.17 47.33 10.69
C ALA A 796 23.50 48.14 10.60
N GLY A 797 23.50 49.31 9.97
CA GLY A 797 24.72 50.09 9.73
C GLY A 797 25.69 49.42 8.75
N THR A 798 26.98 49.76 8.84
CA THR A 798 28.04 49.30 7.92
C THR A 798 29.02 48.32 8.57
N ILE A 799 28.54 47.50 9.51
CA ILE A 799 29.37 46.63 10.37
C ILE A 799 29.15 45.15 10.03
N ASP A 800 30.19 44.52 9.48
CA ASP A 800 30.18 43.13 8.98
C ASP A 800 29.65 42.09 9.98
N TYR A 801 29.82 42.28 11.30
CA TYR A 801 29.33 41.33 12.31
C TYR A 801 27.79 41.22 12.35
N VAL A 802 27.06 42.34 12.31
CA VAL A 802 25.59 42.33 12.45
C VAL A 802 24.95 41.56 11.30
N VAL A 803 25.48 41.77 10.10
CA VAL A 803 24.97 41.11 8.90
C VAL A 803 25.60 39.72 8.71
N GLU A 804 26.49 39.28 9.61
CA GLU A 804 26.87 37.87 9.72
C GLU A 804 25.74 37.05 10.38
N PHE A 805 25.42 37.40 11.63
CA PHE A 805 24.28 36.85 12.38
C PHE A 805 23.01 36.84 11.55
N ALA A 806 22.81 37.89 10.76
CA ALA A 806 21.65 38.08 9.91
C ALA A 806 21.27 36.93 9.01
N VAL A 807 22.24 36.23 8.43
CA VAL A 807 22.00 35.33 7.29
C VAL A 807 22.42 33.89 7.57
N ASN A 808 23.13 33.64 8.67
CA ASN A 808 23.53 32.29 9.07
C ASN A 808 23.01 31.87 10.46
N ILE A 809 23.15 32.72 11.49
CA ILE A 809 22.54 32.44 12.81
C ILE A 809 21.02 32.56 12.68
N LEU A 810 20.54 33.75 12.30
CA LEU A 810 19.13 34.09 12.51
C LEU A 810 18.14 33.23 11.70
N PRO A 811 18.39 32.81 10.44
CA PRO A 811 17.46 31.90 9.77
C PRO A 811 17.27 30.57 10.50
N ASN A 812 18.29 30.07 11.22
CA ASN A 812 18.20 28.82 11.95
C ASN A 812 17.75 29.03 13.40
N LEU A 813 18.15 30.11 14.08
CA LEU A 813 17.53 30.44 15.37
C LEU A 813 16.05 30.74 15.20
N LEU A 814 15.62 31.39 14.12
CA LEU A 814 14.20 31.49 13.77
C LEU A 814 13.61 30.10 13.48
N ARG A 815 14.25 29.25 12.67
CA ARG A 815 13.78 27.87 12.42
C ARG A 815 13.57 27.08 13.72
N TYR A 816 14.53 27.10 14.65
CA TYR A 816 14.44 26.43 15.94
C TYR A 816 13.43 27.10 16.88
N GLN A 817 13.46 28.43 17.02
CA GLN A 817 12.47 29.17 17.83
C GLN A 817 11.04 28.93 17.34
N ILE A 818 10.82 28.87 16.02
CA ILE A 818 9.53 28.57 15.40
C ILE A 818 9.19 27.09 15.60
N MET A 819 10.11 26.16 15.35
CA MET A 819 9.86 24.73 15.55
C MET A 819 9.53 24.42 17.02
N ASP A 820 10.31 24.92 17.97
CA ASP A 820 10.06 24.75 19.40
C ASP A 820 8.78 25.45 19.87
N ALA A 821 8.45 26.63 19.30
CA ALA A 821 7.22 27.36 19.62
C ALA A 821 5.97 26.80 18.92
N LEU A 822 6.13 25.95 17.91
CA LEU A 822 5.03 25.24 17.24
C LEU A 822 4.93 23.79 17.71
N GLU A 823 5.92 22.93 17.51
CA GLU A 823 5.84 21.48 17.77
C GLU A 823 5.42 21.18 19.21
N THR A 824 6.16 21.70 20.20
CA THR A 824 5.88 21.42 21.62
C THR A 824 4.57 22.08 22.07
N PRO A 825 4.33 23.40 21.87
CA PRO A 825 3.04 24.02 22.18
C PRO A 825 1.85 23.44 21.44
N ILE A 826 1.95 23.00 20.18
CA ILE A 826 0.86 22.32 19.46
C ILE A 826 0.63 20.94 20.06
N ARG A 827 1.66 20.09 20.18
CA ARG A 827 1.52 18.75 20.77
C ARG A 827 0.96 18.83 22.19
N GLU A 828 1.48 19.73 23.01
CA GLU A 828 0.97 19.98 24.37
C GLU A 828 -0.42 20.59 24.38
N LYS A 829 -0.74 21.63 23.58
CA LYS A 829 -2.06 22.27 23.62
C LYS A 829 -3.12 21.37 23.05
N VAL A 830 -2.89 20.75 21.89
CA VAL A 830 -3.83 19.77 21.34
C VAL A 830 -4.01 18.64 22.34
N GLN A 831 -2.95 18.01 22.88
CA GLN A 831 -3.14 16.96 23.88
C GLN A 831 -3.72 17.46 25.22
N GLN A 832 -3.55 18.73 25.60
CA GLN A 832 -4.21 19.35 26.77
C GLN A 832 -5.71 19.56 26.52
N GLU A 833 -6.12 20.06 25.35
CA GLU A 833 -7.53 20.19 25.00
C GLU A 833 -8.18 18.81 24.85
N LEU A 834 -7.58 17.88 24.09
CA LEU A 834 -8.00 16.48 24.01
C LEU A 834 -8.04 15.80 25.41
N ASN A 835 -7.18 16.23 26.36
CA ASN A 835 -7.23 15.75 27.74
C ASN A 835 -8.40 16.33 28.56
N LYS A 836 -8.91 17.52 28.22
CA LYS A 836 -10.14 18.09 28.79
C LYS A 836 -11.38 17.48 28.15
N LEU A 837 -11.29 17.02 26.90
CA LEU A 837 -12.38 16.31 26.22
C LEU A 837 -12.63 14.95 26.89
N ASN A 838 -13.57 14.90 27.84
CA ASN A 838 -14.32 13.67 28.04
C ASN A 838 -15.26 13.51 26.84
N VAL A 839 -14.82 12.76 25.82
CA VAL A 839 -15.57 12.56 24.57
C VAL A 839 -16.94 11.96 24.84
N GLU A 840 -17.07 11.08 25.84
CA GLU A 840 -18.35 10.50 26.21
C GLU A 840 -19.34 11.57 26.75
N ASP A 841 -18.87 12.49 27.59
CA ASP A 841 -19.73 13.55 28.16
C ASP A 841 -19.95 14.71 27.18
N MET A 842 -18.94 15.07 26.38
CA MET A 842 -19.07 16.06 25.30
C MET A 842 -20.14 15.62 24.29
N ILE A 843 -20.11 14.35 23.88
CA ILE A 843 -21.18 13.80 23.04
C ILE A 843 -22.51 13.94 23.78
N LYS A 844 -22.67 13.41 25.01
CA LYS A 844 -23.91 13.51 25.80
C LYS A 844 -24.45 14.94 25.97
N GLN A 845 -23.60 15.96 25.97
CA GLN A 845 -23.99 17.39 26.07
C GLN A 845 -24.48 17.96 24.73
N GLU A 846 -23.93 17.51 23.60
CA GLU A 846 -24.39 17.88 22.26
C GLU A 846 -25.60 17.04 21.81
N LEU A 847 -25.78 15.83 22.36
CA LEU A 847 -26.87 14.93 21.99
C LEU A 847 -28.29 15.54 22.04
N PRO A 848 -28.68 16.37 23.04
CA PRO A 848 -29.97 17.06 23.02
C PRO A 848 -30.12 18.04 21.86
N LYS A 849 -29.01 18.67 21.41
CA LYS A 849 -29.02 19.51 20.20
C LYS A 849 -29.12 18.66 18.94
N VAL A 850 -28.49 17.47 18.92
CA VAL A 850 -28.65 16.51 17.81
C VAL A 850 -30.09 16.01 17.71
N ASP A 851 -30.77 15.77 18.83
CA ASP A 851 -32.22 15.48 18.84
C ASP A 851 -33.03 16.69 18.33
N GLN A 852 -32.72 17.91 18.78
CA GLN A 852 -33.40 19.12 18.33
C GLN A 852 -33.21 19.38 16.82
N ILE A 853 -31.99 19.18 16.30
CA ILE A 853 -31.68 19.29 14.87
C ILE A 853 -32.29 18.11 14.07
N GLN A 854 -32.53 16.95 14.69
CA GLN A 854 -33.34 15.89 14.10
C GLN A 854 -34.82 16.30 13.96
N GLU A 855 -35.35 17.10 14.88
CA GLU A 855 -36.72 17.62 14.84
C GLU A 855 -36.87 18.84 13.90
N GLU A 856 -35.85 19.71 13.81
CA GLU A 856 -35.84 20.92 12.96
C GLU A 856 -35.35 20.67 11.51
N GLY A 857 -34.60 19.59 11.29
CA GLY A 857 -33.99 19.22 10.01
C GLY A 857 -32.55 19.72 9.86
N PHE A 858 -31.59 18.78 9.75
CA PHE A 858 -30.17 19.08 9.61
C PHE A 858 -29.86 19.83 8.31
N LYS A 859 -28.92 20.78 8.38
CA LYS A 859 -28.45 21.64 7.27
C LYS A 859 -27.01 22.07 7.52
N LEU A 860 -26.09 21.82 6.58
CA LEU A 860 -24.70 22.29 6.73
C LEU A 860 -24.59 23.83 6.64
N SER A 861 -25.53 24.50 5.97
CA SER A 861 -25.61 25.98 5.98
C SER A 861 -25.84 26.60 7.35
N ALA A 862 -26.30 25.85 8.36
CA ALA A 862 -26.38 26.32 9.74
C ALA A 862 -25.02 26.30 10.46
N LEU A 863 -24.10 25.42 10.03
CA LEU A 863 -22.74 25.31 10.59
C LEU A 863 -21.77 26.30 9.91
N VAL A 864 -22.00 26.66 8.64
CA VAL A 864 -21.31 27.77 7.96
C VAL A 864 -21.85 29.11 8.46
N GLY A 865 -21.42 29.47 9.67
CA GLY A 865 -21.47 30.82 10.22
C GLY A 865 -22.81 31.53 10.18
N THR A 866 -23.71 31.27 11.15
CA THR A 866 -24.91 32.10 11.37
C THR A 866 -24.55 33.48 11.97
N GLN A 867 -23.79 34.29 11.23
CA GLN A 867 -23.51 35.69 11.55
C GLN A 867 -24.22 36.64 10.58
N LYS A 868 -24.42 37.88 11.02
CA LYS A 868 -25.31 38.86 10.40
C LYS A 868 -24.79 39.31 9.04
N LYS A 869 -25.70 39.88 8.22
CA LYS A 869 -25.35 40.82 7.14
C LYS A 869 -24.38 41.88 7.67
N ALA A 870 -23.11 41.73 7.35
CA ALA A 870 -22.04 42.68 7.58
C ALA A 870 -21.24 42.75 6.28
N ALA A 871 -21.16 43.96 5.71
CA ALA A 871 -20.47 44.36 4.47
C ALA A 871 -20.15 43.26 3.42
N GLU A 872 -20.74 43.40 2.24
CA GLU A 872 -20.24 42.74 1.02
C GLU A 872 -18.81 43.24 0.72
N VAL A 873 -17.82 42.55 1.27
CA VAL A 873 -16.46 42.56 0.72
C VAL A 873 -16.51 41.63 -0.49
N PRO A 874 -16.26 42.11 -1.72
CA PRO A 874 -16.21 41.25 -2.89
C PRO A 874 -15.09 40.22 -2.70
N TYR A 875 -15.34 38.98 -3.15
CA TYR A 875 -14.23 38.02 -3.32
C TYR A 875 -13.27 38.61 -4.36
N ASP A 876 -11.99 38.69 -4.00
CA ASP A 876 -10.96 39.13 -4.93
C ASP A 876 -10.67 37.99 -5.90
N GLU A 877 -11.05 38.18 -7.18
CA GLU A 877 -10.93 37.12 -8.20
C GLU A 877 -9.45 36.73 -8.42
N ASP A 878 -8.50 37.62 -8.12
CA ASP A 878 -7.06 37.39 -8.26
C ASP A 878 -6.48 36.40 -7.21
N GLU A 879 -7.12 36.20 -6.04
CA GLU A 879 -6.73 35.11 -5.12
C GLU A 879 -7.24 33.74 -5.59
N PHE A 880 -8.34 33.70 -6.35
CA PHE A 880 -9.05 32.45 -6.68
C PHE A 880 -8.34 31.61 -7.74
N PHE A 881 -7.54 32.22 -8.61
CA PHE A 881 -6.90 31.54 -9.75
C PHE A 881 -5.43 31.10 -9.51
N ASN A 882 -4.91 31.24 -8.30
CA ASN A 882 -3.56 30.79 -7.93
C ASN A 882 -3.57 29.37 -7.30
N PHE A 883 -4.11 28.40 -8.05
CA PHE A 883 -4.13 26.96 -7.75
C PHE A 883 -3.37 26.15 -8.82
#